data_AF-A0A7L2NGT5-F1
#
_entry.id   AF-A0A7L2NGT5-F1
#
_cell.length_a   1.000
_cell.length_b   1.000
_cell.length_c   1.000
_cell.angle_alpha   90.00
_cell.angle_beta   90.00
_cell.angle_gamma   90.00
#
_symmetry.space_group_name_H-M   'P 1'
#
loop_
_entity.id
_entity.type
_entity.pdbx_description
1 polymer ?
#
loop_
_entity_poly.entity_id
_entity_poly.type
_entity_poly.pdbx_seq_one_letter_code
_entity_poly.pdbx_strand_id
1 'polypeptide(L)'
;QQLAQLQKEKSEILKNLALYYFTFVDVMEFKDHVCELLNTIDVCQVFFDITVNFDLTKNYLDLIITYTTLMILLSRIEERKAIIGLYNYAHEMTHGASDREYPRLGQMIVDYENPLKKMMEEFVPHSKSLSDALISLQMVYPRRNLSADQWRNAQLLSLISAPSTMLNPAQSDTMPCEYLSLDAMEKWIIFGFILCHGILNSDATALNLWKLALQSSSCLALFRDEVFHIHKAAEDLFVNIRGYNKRINDIRECKEAAVSHAGSMHRERRKFLRSALKELATVLSDQPGLLGPKALFVFMALSFARDEIIWLLRHADNMPKKSADDFIDKHIAELIFYMEELRAHVRKYGPVMQRYYVQYLSGFDAVVLNELVQNLSVCPEDESIIMSSFVNTMTSLSVKQVEDGEVFDFRGMRLDWFRLQAYTSVSKASLGLADHRELGKMMNTIIFHTKMVDSLVEMLVETSDLSIFCFYSRAFEKMFQQCLELPSQSRYSIAFPLLCTHFMSCTHELCPEERHHIGDRSLSLCNMFLDEMAKQARNLITDICTEQCTLSDQLLPKHCAKTISQAVNKKSKKQTGKKGEPEREKPGVESMRKNRLVVTNLDKLHTALSELCFSINYVPNMVVWEHTFTPREYLTSHLEIRFTKSIVGMTMYNQATQEIAKPSELLTSVRAYMTVLQSIENYVQIDITRVFNNVLLQQTQHLDSHGEPTITSLYTNWYLETLLRQVSNGHIAYFPAMKAFVNLPTENELTFNAEEYSDISEMRALSELLGPYGMKFLSESLMWHISSQVAELKKLVVENVEVLTQMRTSFDKPDQMAALFKRLSSVDSVLKRMTIIGVILSFRSLAQEALRDVLSYHIPFLVSSIEDFKDHIPRETDMKV
;
A
#
# COMPACT_ATOMS: atom_id res chain seq x y z
N GLN A 1 20.84 -52.62 -17.13
CA GLN A 1 21.51 -51.46 -17.77
C GLN A 1 20.82 -50.13 -17.47
N GLN A 2 19.49 -50.06 -17.37
CA GLN A 2 18.77 -48.77 -17.21
C GLN A 2 18.89 -48.08 -15.83
N LEU A 3 19.26 -48.80 -14.76
CA LEU A 3 19.30 -48.27 -13.38
C LEU A 3 20.73 -48.07 -12.85
N ALA A 4 21.72 -48.04 -13.75
CA ALA A 4 23.14 -48.01 -13.41
C ALA A 4 23.59 -46.68 -12.76
N GLN A 5 22.99 -45.56 -13.15
CA GLN A 5 23.24 -44.25 -12.52
C GLN A 5 22.55 -44.16 -11.16
N LEU A 6 21.30 -44.64 -11.08
CA LEU A 6 20.48 -44.69 -9.86
C LEU A 6 21.16 -45.43 -8.71
N GLN A 7 21.86 -46.54 -8.99
CA GLN A 7 22.62 -47.28 -7.99
C GLN A 7 23.73 -46.44 -7.32
N LYS A 8 24.33 -45.48 -8.04
CA LYS A 8 25.41 -44.64 -7.54
C LYS A 8 24.88 -43.49 -6.67
N GLU A 9 23.65 -43.05 -6.93
CA GLU A 9 23.02 -41.88 -6.27
C GLU A 9 21.95 -42.27 -5.24
N LYS A 10 21.76 -43.57 -4.96
CA LYS A 10 20.70 -44.08 -4.08
C LYS A 10 20.65 -43.44 -2.68
N SER A 11 21.79 -43.08 -2.09
CA SER A 11 21.84 -42.40 -0.80
C SER A 11 21.32 -40.95 -0.89
N GLU A 12 21.65 -40.25 -1.97
CA GLU A 12 21.17 -38.89 -2.22
C GLU A 12 19.67 -38.87 -2.53
N ILE A 13 19.19 -39.87 -3.25
CA ILE A 13 17.75 -40.01 -3.57
C ILE A 13 16.94 -40.23 -2.29
N LEU A 14 17.38 -41.14 -1.41
CA LEU A 14 16.75 -41.35 -0.11
C LEU A 14 16.72 -40.06 0.72
N LYS A 15 17.82 -39.32 0.75
CA LYS A 15 17.92 -38.08 1.51
C LYS A 15 17.00 -36.98 0.98
N ASN A 16 17.01 -36.74 -0.33
CA ASN A 16 16.35 -35.58 -0.94
C ASN A 16 14.85 -35.82 -1.19
N LEU A 17 14.43 -37.06 -1.43
CA LEU A 17 13.01 -37.38 -1.66
C LEU A 17 12.25 -37.78 -0.39
N ALA A 18 12.93 -38.00 0.75
CA ALA A 18 12.28 -38.36 2.01
C ALA A 18 11.15 -37.40 2.39
N LEU A 19 11.39 -36.09 2.29
CA LEU A 19 10.39 -35.06 2.64
C LEU A 19 9.07 -35.27 1.87
N TYR A 20 9.16 -35.40 0.54
CA TYR A 20 7.98 -35.59 -0.31
C TYR A 20 7.36 -36.97 -0.13
N TYR A 21 8.17 -38.02 0.00
CA TYR A 21 7.68 -39.37 0.23
C TYR A 21 6.82 -39.45 1.49
N PHE A 22 7.35 -38.99 2.63
CA PHE A 22 6.62 -39.04 3.90
C PHE A 22 5.44 -38.07 3.94
N THR A 23 5.48 -36.95 3.21
CA THR A 23 4.28 -36.12 3.00
C THR A 23 3.15 -36.91 2.34
N PHE A 24 3.44 -37.75 1.34
CA PHE A 24 2.42 -38.61 0.72
C PHE A 24 1.94 -39.73 1.67
N VAL A 25 2.81 -40.23 2.55
CA VAL A 25 2.43 -41.17 3.61
C VAL A 25 1.45 -40.50 4.58
N ASP A 26 1.72 -39.28 5.04
CA ASP A 26 0.84 -38.54 5.95
C ASP A 26 -0.54 -38.27 5.32
N VAL A 27 -0.59 -37.98 4.01
CA VAL A 27 -1.87 -37.85 3.27
C VAL A 27 -2.65 -39.17 3.27
N MET A 28 -1.97 -40.30 3.13
CA MET A 28 -2.60 -41.62 3.20
C MET A 28 -3.13 -41.91 4.61
N GLU A 29 -2.35 -41.63 5.65
CA GLU A 29 -2.79 -41.83 7.04
C GLU A 29 -3.95 -40.90 7.40
N PHE A 30 -3.90 -39.63 6.98
CA PHE A 30 -5.02 -38.70 7.12
C PHE A 30 -6.29 -39.26 6.47
N LYS A 31 -6.19 -39.76 5.24
CA LYS A 31 -7.32 -40.41 4.54
C LYS A 31 -7.89 -41.55 5.37
N ASP A 32 -7.04 -42.43 5.92
CA ASP A 32 -7.50 -43.58 6.73
C ASP A 32 -8.28 -43.14 7.97
N HIS A 33 -7.79 -42.14 8.71
CA HIS A 33 -8.50 -41.57 9.86
C HIS A 33 -9.84 -40.94 9.47
N VAL A 34 -9.88 -40.24 8.33
CA VAL A 34 -11.14 -39.68 7.81
C VAL A 34 -12.14 -40.78 7.50
N CYS A 35 -11.74 -41.82 6.75
CA CYS A 35 -12.63 -42.93 6.42
C CYS A 35 -13.16 -43.62 7.69
N GLU A 36 -12.32 -43.84 8.72
CA GLU A 36 -12.73 -44.43 9.99
C GLU A 36 -13.76 -43.56 10.73
N LEU A 37 -13.54 -42.25 10.78
CA LEU A 37 -14.47 -41.32 11.40
C LEU A 37 -15.81 -41.25 10.64
N LEU A 38 -15.79 -41.20 9.31
CA LEU A 38 -17.00 -41.19 8.49
C LEU A 38 -17.83 -42.48 8.69
N ASN A 39 -17.17 -43.64 8.74
CA ASN A 39 -17.84 -44.90 9.07
C ASN A 39 -18.47 -44.88 10.47
N THR A 40 -17.76 -44.31 11.45
CA THR A 40 -18.28 -44.18 12.82
C THR A 40 -19.53 -43.29 12.86
N ILE A 41 -19.53 -42.17 12.14
CA ILE A 41 -20.68 -41.26 12.03
C ILE A 41 -21.89 -41.97 11.41
N ASP A 42 -21.68 -42.78 10.38
CA ASP A 42 -22.76 -43.56 9.76
C ASP A 42 -23.37 -44.58 10.72
N VAL A 43 -22.52 -45.31 11.46
CA VAL A 43 -22.97 -46.28 12.48
C VAL A 43 -23.76 -45.57 13.57
N CYS A 44 -23.33 -44.38 13.98
CA CYS A 44 -24.02 -43.57 14.98
C CYS A 44 -25.34 -42.96 14.47
N GLN A 45 -25.56 -42.95 13.14
CA GLN A 45 -26.72 -42.33 12.49
C GLN A 45 -26.96 -40.90 13.00
N VAL A 46 -25.91 -40.09 12.90
CA VAL A 46 -25.90 -38.72 13.43
C VAL A 46 -26.94 -37.85 12.71
N PHE A 47 -27.72 -37.11 13.49
CA PHE A 47 -28.60 -36.04 13.03
C PHE A 47 -27.75 -34.81 12.66
N PHE A 48 -27.88 -34.32 11.43
CA PHE A 48 -27.20 -33.10 10.96
C PHE A 48 -28.20 -32.03 10.54
N ASP A 49 -27.99 -30.82 11.07
CA ASP A 49 -28.74 -29.64 10.69
C ASP A 49 -27.93 -28.37 10.97
N ILE A 50 -27.52 -27.67 9.91
CA ILE A 50 -26.68 -26.48 10.01
C ILE A 50 -27.29 -25.36 10.88
N THR A 51 -28.62 -25.36 11.06
CA THR A 51 -29.33 -24.36 11.86
C THR A 51 -29.44 -24.72 13.34
N VAL A 52 -29.03 -25.94 13.74
CA VAL A 52 -29.16 -26.46 15.11
C VAL A 52 -27.80 -26.85 15.67
N ASN A 53 -27.16 -27.89 15.13
CA ASN A 53 -25.82 -28.33 15.53
C ASN A 53 -24.80 -27.82 14.53
N PHE A 54 -24.62 -26.49 14.55
CA PHE A 54 -23.81 -25.77 13.58
C PHE A 54 -22.37 -26.28 13.54
N ASP A 55 -21.70 -26.40 14.69
CA ASP A 55 -20.29 -26.81 14.73
C ASP A 55 -20.10 -28.24 14.22
N LEU A 56 -20.98 -29.17 14.63
CA LEU A 56 -20.94 -30.55 14.18
C LEU A 56 -21.19 -30.69 12.68
N THR A 57 -22.22 -30.02 12.16
CA THR A 57 -22.55 -30.05 10.72
C THR A 57 -21.46 -29.38 9.89
N LYS A 58 -20.97 -28.21 10.32
CA LYS A 58 -19.89 -27.50 9.64
C LYS A 58 -18.60 -28.32 9.59
N ASN A 59 -18.14 -28.85 10.73
CA ASN A 59 -16.89 -29.63 10.79
C ASN A 59 -16.99 -30.92 9.96
N TYR A 60 -18.16 -31.57 9.94
CA TYR A 60 -18.39 -32.75 9.11
C TYR A 60 -18.28 -32.42 7.61
N LEU A 61 -18.95 -31.36 7.16
CA LEU A 61 -18.87 -30.93 5.76
C LEU A 61 -17.45 -30.44 5.40
N ASP A 62 -16.80 -29.67 6.27
CA ASP A 62 -15.42 -29.20 6.06
C ASP A 62 -14.44 -30.36 5.94
N LEU A 63 -14.55 -31.40 6.78
CA LEU A 63 -13.67 -32.56 6.71
C LEU A 63 -13.80 -33.31 5.38
N ILE A 64 -15.04 -33.56 4.95
CA ILE A 64 -15.32 -34.23 3.66
C ILE A 64 -14.76 -33.44 2.49
N ILE A 65 -14.86 -32.11 2.55
CA ILE A 65 -14.45 -31.23 1.46
C ILE A 65 -12.94 -31.02 1.45
N THR A 66 -12.30 -30.92 2.61
CA THR A 66 -10.84 -31.00 2.74
C THR A 66 -10.32 -32.31 2.19
N TYR A 67 -10.93 -33.44 2.56
CA TYR A 67 -10.55 -34.74 2.02
C TYR A 67 -10.69 -34.79 0.48
N THR A 68 -11.84 -34.36 -0.05
CA THR A 68 -12.10 -34.36 -1.49
C THR A 68 -11.11 -33.48 -2.25
N THR A 69 -10.90 -32.25 -1.78
CA THR A 69 -10.00 -31.30 -2.45
C THR A 69 -8.54 -31.73 -2.34
N LEU A 70 -8.12 -32.33 -1.23
CA LEU A 70 -6.79 -32.91 -1.05
C LEU A 70 -6.51 -34.03 -2.05
N MET A 71 -7.46 -34.96 -2.25
CA MET A 71 -7.27 -36.04 -3.23
C MET A 71 -7.27 -35.52 -4.68
N ILE A 72 -8.08 -34.50 -4.97
CA ILE A 72 -8.03 -33.82 -6.28
C ILE A 72 -6.66 -33.15 -6.48
N LEU A 73 -6.16 -32.43 -5.48
CA LEU A 73 -4.85 -31.78 -5.55
C LEU A 73 -3.72 -32.81 -5.73
N LEU A 74 -3.76 -33.90 -4.98
CA LEU A 74 -2.82 -35.02 -5.12
C LEU A 74 -2.82 -35.57 -6.56
N SER A 75 -3.99 -35.70 -7.19
CA SER A 75 -4.10 -36.20 -8.57
C SER A 75 -3.44 -35.29 -9.61
N ARG A 76 -3.27 -34.00 -9.31
CA ARG A 76 -2.59 -33.01 -10.17
C ARG A 76 -1.08 -33.03 -10.05
N ILE A 77 -0.52 -33.70 -9.05
CA ILE A 77 0.94 -33.90 -8.94
C ILE A 77 1.33 -35.03 -9.89
N GLU A 78 1.60 -34.70 -11.16
CA GLU A 78 1.87 -35.68 -12.23
C GLU A 78 3.08 -36.58 -11.89
N GLU A 79 4.10 -36.00 -11.26
CA GLU A 79 5.34 -36.69 -10.89
C GLU A 79 5.24 -37.56 -9.62
N ARG A 80 4.07 -37.62 -8.95
CA ARG A 80 3.92 -38.35 -7.67
C ARG A 80 4.35 -39.81 -7.76
N LYS A 81 4.02 -40.51 -8.85
CA LYS A 81 4.40 -41.91 -9.08
C LYS A 81 5.92 -42.07 -9.22
N ALA A 82 6.57 -41.12 -9.91
CA ALA A 82 8.02 -41.11 -10.08
C ALA A 82 8.74 -40.86 -8.75
N ILE A 83 8.31 -39.86 -7.97
CA ILE A 83 8.88 -39.54 -6.65
C ILE A 83 8.79 -40.75 -5.71
N ILE A 84 7.59 -41.31 -5.57
CA ILE A 84 7.33 -42.46 -4.68
C ILE A 84 8.10 -43.69 -5.14
N GLY A 85 8.13 -43.96 -6.44
CA GLY A 85 8.86 -45.09 -7.02
C GLY A 85 10.38 -44.96 -6.87
N LEU A 86 10.95 -43.78 -7.11
CA LEU A 86 12.40 -43.53 -6.99
C LEU A 86 12.87 -43.68 -5.54
N TYR A 87 12.12 -43.12 -4.58
CA TYR A 87 12.43 -43.27 -3.17
C TYR A 87 12.43 -44.74 -2.75
N ASN A 88 11.35 -45.48 -3.06
CA ASN A 88 11.23 -46.88 -2.70
C ASN A 88 12.30 -47.76 -3.37
N TYR A 89 12.61 -47.50 -4.65
CA TYR A 89 13.63 -48.25 -5.36
C TYR A 89 15.03 -48.03 -4.73
N ALA A 90 15.36 -46.79 -4.37
CA ALA A 90 16.59 -46.48 -3.65
C ALA A 90 16.62 -47.10 -2.23
N HIS A 91 15.47 -47.16 -1.56
CA HIS A 91 15.30 -47.83 -0.26
C HIS A 91 15.61 -49.33 -0.37
N GLU A 92 15.00 -50.02 -1.34
CA GLU A 92 15.22 -51.44 -1.59
C GLU A 92 16.68 -51.74 -1.94
N MET A 93 17.32 -50.92 -2.77
CA MET A 93 18.74 -51.06 -3.12
C MET A 93 19.72 -50.79 -1.96
N THR A 94 19.25 -50.15 -0.89
CA THR A 94 20.08 -49.77 0.26
C THR A 94 19.86 -50.71 1.43
N HIS A 95 18.60 -51.09 1.70
CA HIS A 95 18.19 -51.86 2.88
C HIS A 95 17.74 -53.29 2.54
N GLY A 96 17.68 -53.67 1.26
CA GLY A 96 17.32 -55.01 0.81
C GLY A 96 15.82 -55.31 0.78
N ALA A 97 14.96 -54.33 1.08
CA ALA A 97 13.50 -54.44 1.02
C ALA A 97 12.86 -53.08 0.68
N SER A 98 11.68 -53.11 0.06
CA SER A 98 10.85 -51.90 -0.12
C SER A 98 10.54 -51.24 1.23
N ASP A 99 10.26 -49.94 1.19
CA ASP A 99 9.79 -49.20 2.36
C ASP A 99 8.48 -49.81 2.89
N ARG A 100 8.28 -49.74 4.21
CA ARG A 100 7.14 -50.35 4.91
C ARG A 100 5.79 -49.85 4.38
N GLU A 101 5.67 -48.56 4.09
CA GLU A 101 4.40 -47.94 3.69
C GLU A 101 4.16 -47.98 2.18
N TYR A 102 5.20 -48.25 1.38
CA TYR A 102 5.13 -48.24 -0.08
C TYR A 102 3.99 -49.10 -0.67
N PRO A 103 3.72 -50.34 -0.21
CA PRO A 103 2.65 -51.16 -0.79
C PRO A 103 1.27 -50.51 -0.68
N ARG A 104 0.96 -49.91 0.49
CA ARG A 104 -0.33 -49.24 0.73
C ARG A 104 -0.38 -47.90 0.02
N LEU A 105 0.72 -47.14 0.08
CA LEU A 105 0.83 -45.84 -0.57
C LEU A 105 0.67 -45.95 -2.09
N GLY A 106 1.39 -46.89 -2.71
CA GLY A 106 1.28 -47.18 -4.13
C GLY A 106 -0.15 -47.57 -4.53
N GLN A 107 -0.84 -48.36 -3.71
CA GLN A 107 -2.22 -48.74 -3.94
C GLN A 107 -3.16 -47.53 -3.89
N MET A 108 -3.04 -46.66 -2.88
CA MET A 108 -3.84 -45.43 -2.80
C MET A 108 -3.65 -44.53 -4.04
N ILE A 109 -2.40 -44.36 -4.49
CA ILE A 109 -2.08 -43.50 -5.64
C ILE A 109 -2.76 -43.99 -6.93
N VAL A 110 -2.91 -45.31 -7.09
CA VAL A 110 -3.60 -45.93 -8.22
C VAL A 110 -5.13 -45.85 -8.04
N ASP A 111 -5.64 -46.18 -6.86
CA ASP A 111 -7.08 -46.19 -6.58
C ASP A 111 -7.73 -44.81 -6.77
N TYR A 112 -7.02 -43.75 -6.37
CA TYR A 112 -7.47 -42.36 -6.49
C TYR A 112 -6.85 -41.64 -7.71
N GLU A 113 -6.43 -42.36 -8.75
CA GLU A 113 -5.95 -41.72 -9.99
C GLU A 113 -7.06 -40.89 -10.68
N ASN A 114 -8.32 -41.30 -10.52
CA ASN A 114 -9.50 -40.47 -10.76
C ASN A 114 -10.26 -40.27 -9.44
N PRO A 115 -9.92 -39.22 -8.65
CA PRO A 115 -10.36 -39.08 -7.26
C PRO A 115 -11.87 -39.08 -7.11
N LEU A 116 -12.57 -38.20 -7.85
CA LEU A 116 -14.01 -38.04 -7.69
C LEU A 116 -14.77 -39.31 -8.09
N LYS A 117 -14.33 -40.03 -9.13
CA LYS A 117 -14.95 -41.30 -9.49
C LYS A 117 -14.81 -42.33 -8.35
N LYS A 118 -13.62 -42.49 -7.79
CA LYS A 118 -13.37 -43.41 -6.67
C LYS A 118 -14.18 -43.02 -5.43
N MET A 119 -14.19 -41.73 -5.10
CA MET A 119 -14.89 -41.21 -3.93
C MET A 119 -16.42 -41.31 -4.06
N MET A 120 -16.99 -41.16 -5.27
CA MET A 120 -18.43 -41.40 -5.48
C MET A 120 -18.85 -42.83 -5.11
N GLU A 121 -18.00 -43.83 -5.41
CA GLU A 121 -18.24 -45.23 -5.04
C GLU A 121 -18.03 -45.45 -3.53
N GLU A 122 -17.04 -44.79 -2.95
CA GLU A 122 -16.71 -44.86 -1.51
C GLU A 122 -17.77 -44.20 -0.62
N PHE A 123 -18.41 -43.11 -1.08
CA PHE A 123 -19.40 -42.34 -0.34
C PHE A 123 -20.84 -42.86 -0.43
N VAL A 124 -21.04 -44.02 -1.08
CA VAL A 124 -22.34 -44.71 -1.10
C VAL A 124 -22.88 -44.98 0.32
N PRO A 125 -22.13 -45.61 1.26
CA PRO A 125 -22.57 -45.77 2.65
C PRO A 125 -22.83 -44.43 3.36
N HIS A 126 -21.99 -43.42 3.09
CA HIS A 126 -22.06 -42.09 3.69
C HIS A 126 -23.21 -41.21 3.14
N SER A 127 -23.94 -41.68 2.13
CA SER A 127 -24.89 -40.84 1.38
C SER A 127 -26.05 -40.34 2.25
N LYS A 128 -26.47 -41.08 3.27
CA LYS A 128 -27.59 -40.65 4.14
C LYS A 128 -27.21 -39.46 5.01
N SER A 129 -26.16 -39.60 5.82
CA SER A 129 -25.64 -38.57 6.73
C SER A 129 -25.21 -37.32 5.96
N LEU A 130 -24.50 -37.50 4.84
CA LEU A 130 -24.08 -36.41 3.97
C LEU A 130 -25.25 -35.65 3.33
N SER A 131 -26.25 -36.37 2.78
CA SER A 131 -27.40 -35.71 2.16
C SER A 131 -28.24 -34.92 3.17
N ASP A 132 -28.45 -35.43 4.39
CA ASP A 132 -29.16 -34.70 5.45
C ASP A 132 -28.47 -33.37 5.78
N ALA A 133 -27.14 -33.42 6.00
CA ALA A 133 -26.33 -32.25 6.28
C ALA A 133 -26.43 -31.20 5.16
N LEU A 134 -26.30 -31.64 3.89
CA LEU A 134 -26.37 -30.75 2.73
C LEU A 134 -27.78 -30.18 2.51
N ILE A 135 -28.84 -30.98 2.70
CA ILE A 135 -30.22 -30.53 2.55
C ILE A 135 -30.55 -29.45 3.60
N SER A 136 -30.00 -29.53 4.81
CA SER A 136 -30.18 -28.48 5.82
C SER A 136 -29.71 -27.09 5.35
N LEU A 137 -28.74 -27.02 4.43
CA LEU A 137 -28.26 -25.76 3.82
C LEU A 137 -29.35 -25.05 2.99
N GLN A 138 -30.45 -25.72 2.64
CA GLN A 138 -31.61 -25.11 2.00
C GLN A 138 -32.19 -23.93 2.81
N MET A 139 -32.04 -23.94 4.14
CA MET A 139 -32.49 -22.87 5.02
C MET A 139 -31.56 -21.65 5.04
N VAL A 140 -30.36 -21.76 4.48
CA VAL A 140 -29.30 -20.73 4.57
C VAL A 140 -28.80 -20.30 3.19
N TYR A 141 -28.32 -21.23 2.37
CA TYR A 141 -27.63 -20.90 1.12
C TYR A 141 -28.50 -20.09 0.14
N PRO A 142 -29.77 -20.46 -0.13
CA PRO A 142 -30.60 -19.69 -1.06
C PRO A 142 -30.86 -18.25 -0.61
N ARG A 143 -31.10 -18.02 0.69
CA ARG A 143 -31.34 -16.67 1.24
C ARG A 143 -30.07 -15.83 1.37
N ARG A 144 -28.89 -16.48 1.42
CA ARG A 144 -27.58 -15.81 1.40
C ARG A 144 -27.10 -15.53 -0.03
N ASN A 145 -27.50 -16.34 -1.00
CA ASN A 145 -27.10 -16.22 -2.41
C ASN A 145 -28.05 -15.36 -3.27
N LEU A 146 -28.54 -14.24 -2.72
CA LEU A 146 -29.48 -13.34 -3.40
C LEU A 146 -28.78 -12.31 -4.31
N SER A 147 -29.53 -11.70 -5.22
CA SER A 147 -29.01 -10.63 -6.09
C SER A 147 -28.89 -9.30 -5.35
N ALA A 148 -28.11 -8.36 -5.92
CA ALA A 148 -27.98 -7.02 -5.38
C ALA A 148 -29.31 -6.25 -5.34
N ASP A 149 -30.25 -6.52 -6.26
CA ASP A 149 -31.59 -5.91 -6.24
C ASP A 149 -32.41 -6.39 -5.05
N GLN A 150 -32.33 -7.68 -4.73
CA GLN A 150 -32.99 -8.23 -3.55
C GLN A 150 -32.37 -7.69 -2.26
N TRP A 151 -31.05 -7.50 -2.22
CA TRP A 151 -30.36 -6.85 -1.11
C TRP A 151 -30.78 -5.39 -0.93
N ARG A 152 -30.97 -4.63 -2.02
CA ARG A 152 -31.53 -3.27 -1.97
C ARG A 152 -32.96 -3.26 -1.43
N ASN A 153 -33.81 -4.17 -1.90
CA ASN A 153 -35.19 -4.27 -1.44
C ASN A 153 -35.28 -4.59 0.05
N ALA A 154 -34.36 -5.41 0.58
CA ALA A 154 -34.27 -5.72 1.99
C ALA A 154 -33.49 -4.68 2.81
N GLN A 155 -32.91 -3.65 2.17
CA GLN A 155 -32.00 -2.67 2.78
C GLN A 155 -30.90 -3.34 3.64
N LEU A 156 -30.32 -4.42 3.11
CA LEU A 156 -29.38 -5.29 3.80
C LEU A 156 -28.20 -4.48 4.38
N LEU A 157 -27.84 -4.73 5.64
CA LEU A 157 -26.80 -4.04 6.43
C LEU A 157 -27.06 -2.56 6.79
N SER A 158 -28.18 -1.96 6.38
CA SER A 158 -28.45 -0.57 6.75
C SER A 158 -28.80 -0.44 8.23
N LEU A 159 -28.11 0.48 8.92
CA LEU A 159 -28.41 0.84 10.32
C LEU A 159 -29.46 1.95 10.43
N ILE A 160 -29.74 2.65 9.31
CA ILE A 160 -30.59 3.84 9.27
C ILE A 160 -31.91 3.62 8.53
N SER A 161 -32.14 2.43 7.97
CA SER A 161 -33.42 2.05 7.35
C SER A 161 -34.59 2.12 8.33
N ALA A 162 -34.35 1.73 9.58
CA ALA A 162 -35.29 1.82 10.69
C ALA A 162 -34.63 2.45 11.93
N PRO A 163 -34.51 3.79 12.01
CA PRO A 163 -33.76 4.50 13.05
C PRO A 163 -34.20 4.16 14.49
N SER A 164 -35.48 3.83 14.71
CA SER A 164 -36.00 3.43 16.02
C SER A 164 -35.41 2.11 16.54
N THR A 165 -34.72 1.32 15.70
CA THR A 165 -34.15 0.01 16.03
C THR A 165 -32.62 0.03 16.16
N MET A 166 -31.99 1.21 16.13
CA MET A 166 -30.53 1.33 16.23
C MET A 166 -29.97 0.74 17.54
N LEU A 167 -30.72 0.82 18.64
CA LEU A 167 -30.31 0.26 19.93
C LEU A 167 -30.60 -1.24 20.08
N ASN A 168 -31.47 -1.79 19.24
CA ASN A 168 -31.88 -3.19 19.34
C ASN A 168 -30.72 -4.10 18.86
N PRO A 169 -30.45 -5.24 19.54
CA PRO A 169 -29.45 -6.17 19.05
C PRO A 169 -29.85 -6.73 17.68
N ALA A 170 -28.93 -6.71 16.73
CA ALA A 170 -29.06 -7.43 15.47
C ALA A 170 -28.79 -8.91 15.74
N GLN A 171 -29.84 -9.72 15.70
CA GLN A 171 -29.78 -11.14 16.04
C GLN A 171 -30.69 -11.98 15.15
N SER A 172 -30.30 -13.23 14.91
CA SER A 172 -31.13 -14.29 14.35
C SER A 172 -30.96 -15.55 15.19
N ASP A 173 -31.87 -16.51 15.06
CA ASP A 173 -31.75 -17.83 15.70
C ASP A 173 -30.65 -18.72 15.07
N THR A 174 -29.99 -18.21 14.03
CA THR A 174 -28.91 -18.88 13.29
C THR A 174 -27.71 -17.94 13.11
N MET A 175 -27.34 -17.21 14.18
CA MET A 175 -26.20 -16.28 14.23
C MET A 175 -24.97 -16.71 13.39
N PRO A 176 -24.38 -17.91 13.59
CA PRO A 176 -23.18 -18.30 12.84
C PRO A 176 -23.44 -18.52 11.34
N CYS A 177 -24.67 -18.80 10.93
CA CYS A 177 -25.06 -18.93 9.53
C CYS A 177 -25.14 -17.58 8.80
N GLU A 178 -25.26 -16.45 9.52
CA GLU A 178 -25.41 -15.13 8.89
C GLU A 178 -24.10 -14.61 8.28
N TYR A 179 -22.96 -15.01 8.84
CA TYR A 179 -21.63 -14.64 8.35
C TYR A 179 -20.80 -15.85 7.88
N LEU A 180 -21.38 -17.06 7.86
CA LEU A 180 -20.75 -18.21 7.22
C LEU A 180 -20.44 -17.88 5.75
N SER A 181 -19.22 -18.18 5.30
CA SER A 181 -18.77 -17.88 3.95
C SER A 181 -19.65 -18.57 2.90
N LEU A 182 -20.13 -17.79 1.95
CA LEU A 182 -20.91 -18.30 0.82
C LEU A 182 -20.07 -19.20 -0.08
N ASP A 183 -18.77 -18.90 -0.19
CA ASP A 183 -17.79 -19.68 -0.97
C ASP A 183 -17.59 -21.09 -0.37
N ALA A 184 -17.51 -21.20 0.96
CA ALA A 184 -17.43 -22.48 1.64
C ALA A 184 -18.69 -23.33 1.41
N MET A 185 -19.87 -22.73 1.61
CA MET A 185 -21.14 -23.42 1.37
C MET A 185 -21.29 -23.87 -0.09
N GLU A 186 -20.84 -23.07 -1.05
CA GLU A 186 -20.85 -23.43 -2.48
C GLU A 186 -19.99 -24.68 -2.75
N LYS A 187 -18.80 -24.76 -2.15
CA LYS A 187 -17.94 -25.97 -2.23
C LYS A 187 -18.62 -27.19 -1.60
N TRP A 188 -19.22 -27.02 -0.42
CA TRP A 188 -19.95 -28.10 0.26
C TRP A 188 -21.07 -28.67 -0.63
N ILE A 189 -21.89 -27.79 -1.22
CA ILE A 189 -23.02 -28.18 -2.07
C ILE A 189 -22.54 -28.86 -3.34
N ILE A 190 -21.55 -28.28 -4.04
CA ILE A 190 -21.11 -28.80 -5.34
C ILE A 190 -20.46 -30.17 -5.20
N PHE A 191 -19.46 -30.31 -4.33
CA PHE A 191 -18.76 -31.60 -4.16
C PHE A 191 -19.61 -32.60 -3.38
N GLY A 192 -20.29 -32.16 -2.32
CA GLY A 192 -21.09 -33.04 -1.46
C GLY A 192 -22.18 -33.78 -2.25
N PHE A 193 -22.94 -33.09 -3.10
CA PHE A 193 -23.95 -33.76 -3.93
C PHE A 193 -23.37 -34.57 -5.10
N ILE A 194 -22.12 -34.33 -5.52
CA ILE A 194 -21.42 -35.25 -6.42
C ILE A 194 -21.11 -36.57 -5.67
N LEU A 195 -20.63 -36.49 -4.43
CA LEU A 195 -20.29 -37.67 -3.62
C LEU A 195 -21.52 -38.52 -3.30
N CYS A 196 -22.65 -37.91 -2.92
CA CYS A 196 -23.92 -38.61 -2.68
C CYS A 196 -24.89 -38.52 -3.87
N HIS A 197 -24.39 -38.67 -5.10
CA HIS A 197 -25.12 -38.39 -6.35
C HIS A 197 -26.48 -39.09 -6.51
N GLY A 198 -26.72 -40.22 -5.84
CA GLY A 198 -28.03 -40.89 -5.82
C GLY A 198 -29.20 -39.98 -5.41
N ILE A 199 -28.93 -39.03 -4.51
CA ILE A 199 -29.96 -38.10 -4.01
C ILE A 199 -30.43 -37.11 -5.09
N LEU A 200 -29.57 -36.77 -6.07
CA LEU A 200 -29.92 -35.84 -7.15
C LEU A 200 -31.03 -36.35 -8.08
N ASN A 201 -31.30 -37.66 -8.07
CA ASN A 201 -32.39 -38.26 -8.83
C ASN A 201 -33.65 -38.51 -8.01
N SER A 202 -33.54 -38.54 -6.68
CA SER A 202 -34.63 -38.91 -5.77
C SER A 202 -35.20 -37.73 -4.97
N ASP A 203 -34.42 -36.68 -4.76
CA ASP A 203 -34.84 -35.48 -4.01
C ASP A 203 -34.70 -34.21 -4.88
N ALA A 204 -35.83 -33.52 -5.06
CA ALA A 204 -35.89 -32.28 -5.84
C ALA A 204 -35.20 -31.10 -5.13
N THR A 205 -35.21 -31.08 -3.80
CA THR A 205 -34.56 -30.04 -2.99
C THR A 205 -33.05 -30.09 -3.20
N ALA A 206 -32.47 -31.29 -3.09
CA ALA A 206 -31.04 -31.51 -3.33
C ALA A 206 -30.63 -31.09 -4.74
N LEU A 207 -31.41 -31.48 -5.76
CA LEU A 207 -31.14 -31.10 -7.14
C LEU A 207 -31.20 -29.58 -7.35
N ASN A 208 -32.23 -28.91 -6.84
CA ASN A 208 -32.39 -27.46 -7.01
C ASN A 208 -31.27 -26.69 -6.29
N LEU A 209 -30.87 -27.14 -5.11
CA LEU A 209 -29.77 -26.55 -4.35
C LEU A 209 -28.43 -26.70 -5.09
N TRP A 210 -28.18 -27.89 -5.66
CA TRP A 210 -27.01 -28.15 -6.50
C TRP A 210 -27.01 -27.29 -7.77
N LYS A 211 -28.14 -27.21 -8.48
CA LYS A 211 -28.28 -26.35 -9.68
C LYS A 211 -28.03 -24.88 -9.36
N LEU A 212 -28.53 -24.37 -8.22
CA LEU A 212 -28.31 -22.99 -7.79
C LEU A 212 -26.81 -22.70 -7.59
N ALA A 213 -26.07 -23.61 -6.96
CA ALA A 213 -24.62 -23.49 -6.82
C ALA A 213 -23.90 -23.57 -8.19
N LEU A 214 -24.30 -24.51 -9.07
CA LEU A 214 -23.74 -24.61 -10.43
C LEU A 214 -23.96 -23.36 -11.29
N GLN A 215 -24.99 -22.55 -11.01
CA GLN A 215 -25.26 -21.30 -11.72
C GLN A 215 -24.46 -20.11 -11.17
N SER A 216 -23.86 -20.24 -9.98
CA SER A 216 -23.25 -19.14 -9.24
C SER A 216 -21.75 -18.98 -9.56
N SER A 217 -21.05 -20.08 -9.86
CA SER A 217 -19.62 -20.07 -10.18
C SER A 217 -19.29 -20.91 -11.42
N SER A 218 -18.20 -20.55 -12.09
CA SER A 218 -17.59 -21.34 -13.19
C SER A 218 -16.42 -22.20 -12.72
N CYS A 219 -15.72 -21.76 -11.68
CA CYS A 219 -14.69 -22.52 -10.99
C CYS A 219 -14.73 -22.30 -9.47
N LEU A 220 -14.24 -23.29 -8.72
CA LEU A 220 -14.07 -23.24 -7.26
C LEU A 220 -12.59 -23.25 -6.91
N ALA A 221 -12.22 -22.70 -5.75
CA ALA A 221 -10.87 -22.88 -5.21
C ALA A 221 -10.75 -24.25 -4.54
N LEU A 222 -9.82 -25.08 -5.01
CA LEU A 222 -9.41 -26.29 -4.28
C LEU A 222 -8.68 -25.86 -3.01
N PHE A 223 -7.54 -25.19 -3.20
CA PHE A 223 -6.74 -24.57 -2.17
C PHE A 223 -5.96 -23.40 -2.78
N ARG A 224 -6.02 -22.22 -2.15
CA ARG A 224 -5.36 -20.99 -2.65
C ARG A 224 -5.75 -20.68 -4.10
N ASP A 225 -4.77 -20.60 -5.01
CA ASP A 225 -4.93 -20.28 -6.42
C ASP A 225 -5.22 -21.49 -7.33
N GLU A 226 -5.14 -22.71 -6.80
CA GLU A 226 -5.52 -23.92 -7.52
C GLU A 226 -7.04 -24.03 -7.68
N VAL A 227 -7.53 -23.95 -8.92
CA VAL A 227 -8.96 -23.94 -9.22
C VAL A 227 -9.49 -25.24 -9.81
N PHE A 228 -10.77 -25.53 -9.57
CA PHE A 228 -11.54 -26.65 -10.14
C PHE A 228 -12.64 -26.15 -11.06
N HIS A 229 -12.57 -26.51 -12.35
CA HIS A 229 -13.61 -26.17 -13.34
C HIS A 229 -14.82 -27.09 -13.21
N ILE A 230 -15.88 -26.55 -12.63
CA ILE A 230 -17.00 -27.31 -12.07
C ILE A 230 -17.70 -28.15 -13.14
N HIS A 231 -18.25 -27.49 -14.15
CA HIS A 231 -19.18 -28.12 -15.09
C HIS A 231 -18.50 -29.17 -15.96
N LYS A 232 -17.26 -28.91 -16.37
CA LYS A 232 -16.51 -29.84 -17.23
C LYS A 232 -16.20 -31.14 -16.49
N ALA A 233 -15.65 -31.03 -15.28
CA ALA A 233 -15.34 -32.20 -14.46
C ALA A 233 -16.60 -32.97 -14.04
N ALA A 234 -17.67 -32.26 -13.66
CA ALA A 234 -18.95 -32.90 -13.34
C ALA A 234 -19.54 -33.64 -14.56
N GLU A 235 -19.53 -33.03 -15.74
CA GLU A 235 -20.01 -33.66 -16.97
C GLU A 235 -19.22 -34.94 -17.28
N ASP A 236 -17.89 -34.90 -17.19
CA ASP A 236 -17.01 -36.04 -17.46
C ASP A 236 -17.23 -37.22 -16.49
N LEU A 237 -17.67 -36.95 -15.26
CA LEU A 237 -18.09 -37.99 -14.32
C LEU A 237 -19.44 -38.59 -14.71
N PHE A 238 -20.46 -37.75 -14.89
CA PHE A 238 -21.83 -38.22 -15.10
C PHE A 238 -22.09 -38.86 -16.47
N VAL A 239 -21.33 -38.54 -17.52
CA VAL A 239 -21.41 -39.24 -18.82
C VAL A 239 -21.08 -40.72 -18.72
N ASN A 240 -20.27 -41.10 -17.72
CA ASN A 240 -19.82 -42.47 -17.51
C ASN A 240 -20.74 -43.27 -16.57
N ILE A 241 -21.83 -42.67 -16.08
CA ILE A 241 -22.74 -43.30 -15.11
C ILE A 241 -24.13 -43.47 -15.71
N ARG A 242 -24.60 -44.72 -15.80
CA ARG A 242 -25.95 -45.03 -16.28
C ARG A 242 -27.00 -44.44 -15.33
N GLY A 243 -28.07 -43.86 -15.90
CA GLY A 243 -29.17 -43.25 -15.13
C GLY A 243 -29.05 -41.75 -14.86
N TYR A 244 -27.98 -41.10 -15.32
CA TYR A 244 -27.72 -39.67 -15.05
C TYR A 244 -27.77 -38.77 -16.30
N ASN A 245 -28.27 -39.27 -17.43
CA ASN A 245 -28.37 -38.50 -18.68
C ASN A 245 -29.13 -37.17 -18.53
N LYS A 246 -30.13 -37.11 -17.64
CA LYS A 246 -30.85 -35.86 -17.34
C LYS A 246 -29.95 -34.83 -16.63
N ARG A 247 -29.05 -35.27 -15.75
CA ARG A 247 -28.12 -34.40 -15.00
C ARG A 247 -27.08 -33.77 -15.89
N ILE A 248 -26.67 -34.45 -16.98
CA ILE A 248 -25.79 -33.87 -18.00
C ILE A 248 -26.42 -32.61 -18.62
N ASN A 249 -27.74 -32.65 -18.90
CA ASN A 249 -28.45 -31.48 -19.41
C ASN A 249 -28.52 -30.35 -18.38
N ASP A 250 -28.78 -30.67 -17.10
CA ASP A 250 -28.77 -29.67 -16.02
C ASP A 250 -27.39 -28.99 -15.88
N ILE A 251 -26.29 -29.76 -15.95
CA ILE A 251 -24.93 -29.21 -15.87
C ILE A 251 -24.67 -28.24 -17.03
N ARG A 252 -25.06 -28.60 -18.26
CA ARG A 252 -24.86 -27.75 -19.44
C ARG A 252 -25.69 -26.47 -19.37
N GLU A 253 -26.94 -26.56 -18.94
CA GLU A 253 -27.81 -25.40 -18.70
C GLU A 253 -27.21 -24.46 -17.65
N CYS A 254 -26.76 -25.02 -16.51
CA CYS A 254 -26.16 -24.23 -15.44
C CYS A 254 -24.81 -23.61 -15.85
N LYS A 255 -24.03 -24.32 -16.68
CA LYS A 255 -22.78 -23.78 -17.25
C LYS A 255 -23.03 -22.53 -18.09
N GLU A 256 -24.03 -22.59 -18.97
CA GLU A 256 -24.38 -21.44 -19.81
C GLU A 256 -24.88 -20.26 -18.98
N ALA A 257 -25.70 -20.54 -17.95
CA ALA A 257 -26.17 -19.53 -17.01
C ALA A 257 -25.03 -18.88 -16.21
N ALA A 258 -24.10 -19.68 -15.66
CA ALA A 258 -22.95 -19.18 -14.90
C ALA A 258 -22.05 -18.29 -15.78
N VAL A 259 -21.69 -18.76 -16.98
CA VAL A 259 -20.84 -18.01 -17.92
C VAL A 259 -21.52 -16.71 -18.40
N SER A 260 -22.85 -16.71 -18.53
CA SER A 260 -23.59 -15.55 -19.06
C SER A 260 -24.01 -14.53 -18.00
N HIS A 261 -24.31 -14.96 -16.78
CA HIS A 261 -24.99 -14.13 -15.78
C HIS A 261 -24.23 -13.98 -14.45
N ALA A 262 -23.39 -14.94 -14.04
CA ALA A 262 -22.71 -14.83 -12.74
C ALA A 262 -21.77 -13.62 -12.69
N GLY A 263 -21.02 -13.36 -13.76
CA GLY A 263 -20.11 -12.21 -13.87
C GLY A 263 -20.78 -10.86 -13.60
N SER A 264 -21.98 -10.64 -14.15
CA SER A 264 -22.73 -9.40 -13.92
C SER A 264 -23.40 -9.38 -12.54
N MET A 265 -23.91 -10.52 -12.07
CA MET A 265 -24.51 -10.64 -10.73
C MET A 265 -23.52 -10.25 -9.62
N HIS A 266 -22.31 -10.83 -9.63
CA HIS A 266 -21.24 -10.50 -8.69
C HIS A 266 -20.73 -9.06 -8.84
N ARG A 267 -20.70 -8.53 -10.08
CA ARG A 267 -20.38 -7.10 -10.31
C ARG A 267 -21.36 -6.18 -9.59
N GLU A 268 -22.66 -6.47 -9.63
CA GLU A 268 -23.68 -5.66 -8.94
C GLU A 268 -23.64 -5.84 -7.42
N ARG A 269 -23.29 -7.03 -6.91
CA ARG A 269 -23.06 -7.24 -5.47
C ARG A 269 -21.93 -6.38 -4.94
N ARG A 270 -20.79 -6.31 -5.62
CA ARG A 270 -19.68 -5.43 -5.22
C ARG A 270 -20.05 -3.95 -5.22
N LYS A 271 -20.86 -3.49 -6.17
CA LYS A 271 -21.39 -2.11 -6.18
C LYS A 271 -22.27 -1.84 -4.95
N PHE A 272 -23.17 -2.76 -4.62
CA PHE A 272 -24.00 -2.65 -3.42
C PHE A 272 -23.14 -2.60 -2.15
N LEU A 273 -22.21 -3.55 -2.01
CA LEU A 273 -21.37 -3.69 -0.83
C LEU A 273 -20.47 -2.48 -0.60
N ARG A 274 -19.91 -1.84 -1.65
CA ARG A 274 -19.18 -0.58 -1.48
C ARG A 274 -20.01 0.51 -0.79
N SER A 275 -21.28 0.63 -1.16
CA SER A 275 -22.18 1.61 -0.56
C SER A 275 -22.55 1.21 0.87
N ALA A 276 -22.92 -0.06 1.07
CA ALA A 276 -23.34 -0.58 2.37
C ALA A 276 -22.20 -0.53 3.42
N LEU A 277 -20.98 -0.97 3.05
CA LEU A 277 -19.84 -0.96 3.96
C LEU A 277 -19.36 0.47 4.27
N LYS A 278 -19.41 1.39 3.29
CA LYS A 278 -19.10 2.81 3.53
C LYS A 278 -20.07 3.43 4.53
N GLU A 279 -21.38 3.25 4.34
CA GLU A 279 -22.41 3.73 5.26
C GLU A 279 -22.22 3.11 6.66
N LEU A 280 -22.07 1.79 6.72
CA LEU A 280 -21.90 1.04 7.97
C LEU A 280 -20.65 1.51 8.74
N ALA A 281 -19.48 1.56 8.10
CA ALA A 281 -18.24 1.99 8.73
C ALA A 281 -18.32 3.44 9.24
N THR A 282 -18.96 4.33 8.47
CA THR A 282 -19.11 5.74 8.84
C THR A 282 -20.06 5.93 10.03
N VAL A 283 -21.19 5.22 10.05
CA VAL A 283 -22.13 5.28 11.18
C VAL A 283 -21.51 4.69 12.45
N LEU A 284 -20.74 3.60 12.33
CA LEU A 284 -20.07 2.99 13.48
C LEU A 284 -18.91 3.83 14.00
N SER A 285 -18.19 4.57 13.13
CA SER A 285 -17.13 5.46 13.58
C SER A 285 -17.68 6.71 14.30
N ASP A 286 -18.85 7.20 13.87
CA ASP A 286 -19.58 8.29 14.55
C ASP A 286 -20.18 7.84 15.89
N GLN A 287 -20.75 6.62 15.94
CA GLN A 287 -21.34 6.04 17.14
C GLN A 287 -20.72 4.67 17.50
N PRO A 288 -19.48 4.62 18.05
CA PRO A 288 -18.79 3.36 18.35
C PRO A 288 -19.54 2.43 19.31
N GLY A 289 -20.42 2.97 20.16
CA GLY A 289 -21.28 2.19 21.06
C GLY A 289 -22.20 1.20 20.32
N LEU A 290 -22.52 1.45 19.06
CA LEU A 290 -23.33 0.54 18.24
C LEU A 290 -22.62 -0.77 17.90
N LEU A 291 -21.29 -0.86 18.06
CA LEU A 291 -20.55 -2.11 17.87
C LEU A 291 -20.97 -3.22 18.84
N GLY A 292 -21.57 -2.89 19.99
CA GLY A 292 -22.23 -3.87 20.86
C GLY A 292 -23.45 -4.51 20.18
N PRO A 293 -24.58 -3.79 20.08
CA PRO A 293 -25.83 -4.33 19.53
C PRO A 293 -25.74 -4.69 18.03
N LYS A 294 -24.80 -4.14 17.26
CA LYS A 294 -24.69 -4.36 15.80
C LYS A 294 -23.45 -5.15 15.38
N ALA A 295 -22.78 -5.84 16.31
CA ALA A 295 -21.61 -6.67 16.02
C ALA A 295 -21.84 -7.62 14.83
N LEU A 296 -23.01 -8.28 14.78
CA LEU A 296 -23.36 -9.20 13.71
C LEU A 296 -23.24 -8.56 12.31
N PHE A 297 -23.69 -7.33 12.14
CA PHE A 297 -23.65 -6.65 10.85
C PHE A 297 -22.21 -6.39 10.38
N VAL A 298 -21.28 -6.17 11.31
CA VAL A 298 -19.86 -6.03 10.99
C VAL A 298 -19.33 -7.32 10.37
N PHE A 299 -19.55 -8.46 11.01
CA PHE A 299 -19.05 -9.76 10.54
C PHE A 299 -19.76 -10.25 9.27
N MET A 300 -21.06 -9.96 9.13
CA MET A 300 -21.79 -10.18 7.87
C MET A 300 -21.18 -9.36 6.72
N ALA A 301 -21.00 -8.04 6.93
CA ALA A 301 -20.44 -7.15 5.92
C ALA A 301 -19.03 -7.58 5.47
N LEU A 302 -18.18 -7.93 6.44
CA LEU A 302 -16.85 -8.46 6.20
C LEU A 302 -16.88 -9.76 5.38
N SER A 303 -17.69 -10.74 5.78
CA SER A 303 -17.81 -12.00 5.04
C SER A 303 -18.30 -11.78 3.61
N PHE A 304 -19.32 -10.95 3.41
CA PHE A 304 -19.93 -10.77 2.09
C PHE A 304 -18.94 -10.08 1.13
N ALA A 305 -18.22 -9.07 1.62
CA ALA A 305 -17.20 -8.40 0.82
C ALA A 305 -16.01 -9.33 0.52
N ARG A 306 -15.55 -10.11 1.50
CA ARG A 306 -14.48 -11.09 1.31
C ARG A 306 -14.85 -12.12 0.24
N ASP A 307 -16.05 -12.70 0.34
CA ASP A 307 -16.53 -13.72 -0.60
C ASP A 307 -16.58 -13.18 -2.05
N GLU A 308 -17.05 -11.93 -2.25
CA GLU A 308 -17.09 -11.30 -3.56
C GLU A 308 -15.70 -10.97 -4.15
N ILE A 309 -14.71 -10.69 -3.28
CA ILE A 309 -13.32 -10.44 -3.70
C ILE A 309 -12.65 -11.75 -4.16
N ILE A 310 -12.73 -12.81 -3.36
CA ILE A 310 -12.12 -14.10 -3.71
C ILE A 310 -12.80 -14.75 -4.92
N TRP A 311 -14.10 -14.52 -5.10
CA TRP A 311 -14.83 -14.92 -6.29
C TRP A 311 -14.30 -14.21 -7.53
N LEU A 312 -14.15 -12.89 -7.47
CA LEU A 312 -13.62 -12.10 -8.58
C LEU A 312 -12.20 -12.53 -8.94
N LEU A 313 -11.35 -12.74 -7.93
CA LEU A 313 -9.93 -13.01 -8.10
C LEU A 313 -9.70 -14.30 -8.91
N ARG A 314 -10.34 -15.40 -8.51
CA ARG A 314 -10.20 -16.67 -9.24
C ARG A 314 -10.83 -16.64 -10.63
N HIS A 315 -11.96 -15.96 -10.81
CA HIS A 315 -12.65 -15.90 -12.11
C HIS A 315 -11.92 -14.99 -13.10
N ALA A 316 -11.33 -13.89 -12.63
CA ALA A 316 -10.56 -12.99 -13.48
C ALA A 316 -9.34 -13.66 -14.12
N ASP A 317 -8.69 -14.56 -13.39
CA ASP A 317 -7.48 -15.26 -13.85
C ASP A 317 -7.77 -16.52 -14.67
N ASN A 318 -8.94 -17.15 -14.48
CA ASN A 318 -9.23 -18.47 -15.07
C ASN A 318 -10.34 -18.47 -16.14
N MET A 319 -11.11 -17.39 -16.29
CA MET A 319 -12.21 -17.35 -17.26
C MET A 319 -11.86 -16.51 -18.48
N PRO A 320 -12.22 -16.96 -19.70
CA PRO A 320 -12.09 -16.15 -20.89
C PRO A 320 -13.04 -14.95 -20.83
N LYS A 321 -12.56 -13.80 -21.30
CA LYS A 321 -13.33 -12.55 -21.35
C LYS A 321 -14.21 -12.51 -22.59
N LYS A 322 -15.50 -12.18 -22.42
CA LYS A 322 -16.43 -11.90 -23.53
C LYS A 322 -16.35 -10.43 -23.96
N SER A 323 -16.11 -9.53 -23.00
CA SER A 323 -15.84 -8.11 -23.21
C SER A 323 -14.58 -7.65 -22.49
N ALA A 324 -13.98 -6.53 -22.91
CA ALA A 324 -12.73 -6.03 -22.33
C ALA A 324 -12.83 -5.72 -20.82
N ASP A 325 -14.02 -5.34 -20.35
CA ASP A 325 -14.31 -4.99 -18.96
C ASP A 325 -14.76 -6.19 -18.10
N ASP A 326 -14.83 -7.39 -18.67
CA ASP A 326 -15.19 -8.59 -17.92
C ASP A 326 -14.15 -8.90 -16.84
N PHE A 327 -14.66 -9.15 -15.63
CA PHE A 327 -13.87 -9.44 -14.43
C PHE A 327 -12.86 -8.35 -14.05
N ILE A 328 -13.07 -7.11 -14.50
CA ILE A 328 -12.30 -5.94 -14.04
C ILE A 328 -13.20 -5.08 -13.15
N ASP A 329 -12.74 -4.82 -11.92
CA ASP A 329 -13.38 -3.86 -11.02
C ASP A 329 -12.38 -2.77 -10.63
N LYS A 330 -12.48 -1.62 -11.30
CA LYS A 330 -11.60 -0.47 -11.04
C LYS A 330 -11.82 0.18 -9.67
N HIS A 331 -12.89 -0.22 -8.96
CA HIS A 331 -13.25 0.32 -7.64
C HIS A 331 -13.05 -0.73 -6.53
N ILE A 332 -12.24 -1.76 -6.76
CA ILE A 332 -12.00 -2.82 -5.76
C ILE A 332 -11.30 -2.28 -4.51
N ALA A 333 -10.43 -1.26 -4.67
CA ALA A 333 -9.72 -0.63 -3.57
C ALA A 333 -10.68 -0.03 -2.53
N GLU A 334 -11.76 0.63 -2.98
CA GLU A 334 -12.80 1.17 -2.10
C GLU A 334 -13.47 0.08 -1.25
N LEU A 335 -13.75 -1.08 -1.83
CA LEU A 335 -14.36 -2.19 -1.10
C LEU A 335 -13.42 -2.73 -0.01
N ILE A 336 -12.15 -2.96 -0.36
CA ILE A 336 -11.12 -3.45 0.57
C ILE A 336 -10.88 -2.43 1.68
N PHE A 337 -10.81 -1.14 1.34
CA PHE A 337 -10.58 -0.08 2.32
C PHE A 337 -11.66 -0.04 3.41
N TYR A 338 -12.94 -0.14 3.04
CA TYR A 338 -14.01 -0.16 4.06
C TYR A 338 -14.08 -1.47 4.84
N MET A 339 -13.54 -2.59 4.32
CA MET A 339 -13.29 -3.77 5.14
C MET A 339 -12.22 -3.48 6.21
N GLU A 340 -11.13 -2.81 5.85
CA GLU A 340 -10.08 -2.43 6.80
C GLU A 340 -10.54 -1.40 7.83
N GLU A 341 -11.42 -0.46 7.47
CA GLU A 341 -12.11 0.43 8.42
C GLU A 341 -12.89 -0.37 9.48
N LEU A 342 -13.75 -1.31 9.06
CA LEU A 342 -14.50 -2.16 9.98
C LEU A 342 -13.59 -3.00 10.87
N ARG A 343 -12.51 -3.56 10.31
CA ARG A 343 -11.47 -4.29 11.08
C ARG A 343 -10.80 -3.37 12.10
N ALA A 344 -10.47 -2.13 11.73
CA ALA A 344 -9.89 -1.14 12.62
C ALA A 344 -10.85 -0.76 13.77
N HIS A 345 -12.14 -0.60 13.49
CA HIS A 345 -13.15 -0.33 14.52
C HIS A 345 -13.25 -1.47 15.55
N VAL A 346 -13.27 -2.73 15.11
CA VAL A 346 -13.27 -3.89 16.02
C VAL A 346 -12.00 -3.93 16.87
N ARG A 347 -10.82 -3.67 16.29
CA ARG A 347 -9.55 -3.63 17.06
C ARG A 347 -9.52 -2.48 18.07
N LYS A 348 -9.96 -1.28 17.67
CA LYS A 348 -9.92 -0.07 18.49
C LYS A 348 -10.96 -0.08 19.61
N TYR A 349 -12.16 -0.57 19.32
CA TYR A 349 -13.31 -0.55 20.22
C TYR A 349 -13.68 -1.94 20.74
N GLY A 350 -12.76 -2.91 20.69
CA GLY A 350 -12.95 -4.26 21.25
C GLY A 350 -13.51 -4.26 22.67
N PRO A 351 -13.02 -3.42 23.61
CA PRO A 351 -13.57 -3.31 24.95
C PRO A 351 -15.07 -2.91 25.01
N VAL A 352 -15.57 -2.15 24.02
CA VAL A 352 -17.00 -1.79 23.92
C VAL A 352 -17.84 -3.03 23.60
N MET A 353 -17.36 -3.85 22.67
CA MET A 353 -18.01 -5.12 22.29
C MET A 353 -17.96 -6.10 23.47
N GLN A 354 -16.78 -6.29 24.07
CA GLN A 354 -16.59 -7.14 25.25
C GLN A 354 -17.55 -6.77 26.37
N ARG A 355 -17.60 -5.48 26.75
CA ARG A 355 -18.49 -4.98 27.81
C ARG A 355 -19.96 -5.31 27.52
N TYR A 356 -20.42 -5.09 26.30
CA TYR A 356 -21.80 -5.36 25.91
C TYR A 356 -22.14 -6.86 26.03
N TYR A 357 -21.28 -7.74 25.49
CA TYR A 357 -21.57 -9.17 25.46
C TYR A 357 -21.33 -9.88 26.80
N VAL A 358 -20.44 -9.40 27.70
CA VAL A 358 -20.38 -9.94 29.07
C VAL A 358 -21.66 -9.65 29.85
N GLN A 359 -22.29 -8.47 29.63
CA GLN A 359 -23.59 -8.15 30.23
C GLN A 359 -24.70 -9.01 29.62
N TYR A 360 -24.65 -9.26 28.31
CA TYR A 360 -25.61 -10.11 27.62
C TYR A 360 -25.55 -11.56 28.16
N LEU A 361 -24.35 -12.12 28.24
CA LEU A 361 -24.08 -13.47 28.72
C LEU A 361 -24.52 -13.65 30.19
N SER A 362 -24.07 -12.77 31.08
CA SER A 362 -24.35 -12.87 32.52
C SER A 362 -25.79 -12.54 32.88
N GLY A 363 -26.43 -11.64 32.14
CA GLY A 363 -27.76 -11.11 32.47
C GLY A 363 -28.90 -11.83 31.77
N PHE A 364 -28.88 -11.91 30.43
CA PHE A 364 -30.00 -12.45 29.65
C PHE A 364 -29.80 -13.92 29.32
N ASP A 365 -28.67 -14.25 28.67
CA ASP A 365 -28.44 -15.59 28.13
C ASP A 365 -28.41 -16.65 29.24
N ALA A 366 -27.79 -16.34 30.38
CA ALA A 366 -27.73 -17.25 31.52
C ALA A 366 -29.11 -17.58 32.09
N VAL A 367 -30.03 -16.60 32.09
CA VAL A 367 -31.39 -16.78 32.61
C VAL A 367 -32.20 -17.68 31.68
N VAL A 368 -32.20 -17.40 30.37
CA VAL A 368 -32.97 -18.18 29.39
C VAL A 368 -32.40 -19.59 29.21
N LEU A 369 -31.06 -19.74 29.26
CA LEU A 369 -30.44 -21.06 29.21
C LEU A 369 -30.80 -21.88 30.46
N ASN A 370 -30.70 -21.29 31.65
CA ASN A 370 -31.07 -21.99 32.87
C ASN A 370 -32.55 -22.40 32.88
N GLU A 371 -33.46 -21.52 32.44
CA GLU A 371 -34.89 -21.86 32.33
C GLU A 371 -35.12 -23.04 31.39
N LEU A 372 -34.46 -23.07 30.22
CA LEU A 372 -34.58 -24.19 29.29
C LEU A 372 -34.02 -25.48 29.88
N VAL A 373 -32.85 -25.43 30.51
CA VAL A 373 -32.19 -26.59 31.14
C VAL A 373 -33.08 -27.21 32.23
N GLN A 374 -33.69 -26.39 33.10
CA GLN A 374 -34.55 -26.88 34.19
C GLN A 374 -35.86 -27.52 33.68
N ASN A 375 -36.28 -27.19 32.46
CA ASN A 375 -37.46 -27.77 31.82
C ASN A 375 -37.18 -29.09 31.08
N LEU A 376 -35.93 -29.56 31.04
CA LEU A 376 -35.61 -30.86 30.46
C LEU A 376 -36.03 -31.98 31.41
N SER A 377 -36.93 -32.84 30.94
CA SER A 377 -37.48 -33.96 31.74
C SER A 377 -36.50 -35.12 31.93
N VAL A 378 -35.53 -35.28 31.01
CA VAL A 378 -34.51 -36.32 31.06
C VAL A 378 -33.21 -35.80 30.43
N CYS A 379 -32.13 -35.82 31.19
CA CYS A 379 -30.76 -35.55 30.72
C CYS A 379 -29.79 -36.44 31.50
N PRO A 380 -28.86 -37.16 30.85
CA PRO A 380 -27.82 -37.89 31.57
C PRO A 380 -26.84 -36.95 32.28
N GLU A 381 -26.00 -37.53 33.15
CA GLU A 381 -25.09 -36.79 34.03
C GLU A 381 -24.10 -35.92 33.26
N ASP A 382 -23.46 -36.47 32.22
CA ASP A 382 -22.44 -35.79 31.41
C ASP A 382 -23.01 -34.53 30.72
N GLU A 383 -24.18 -34.64 30.08
CA GLU A 383 -24.87 -33.51 29.46
C GLU A 383 -25.30 -32.47 30.50
N SER A 384 -25.78 -32.92 31.67
CA SER A 384 -26.18 -32.03 32.77
C SER A 384 -25.00 -31.25 33.34
N ILE A 385 -23.83 -31.88 33.50
CA ILE A 385 -22.60 -31.24 33.95
C ILE A 385 -22.18 -30.14 32.96
N ILE A 386 -22.19 -30.44 31.66
CA ILE A 386 -21.83 -29.45 30.63
C ILE A 386 -22.79 -28.26 30.65
N MET A 387 -24.10 -28.52 30.65
CA MET A 387 -25.12 -27.46 30.59
C MET A 387 -25.11 -26.58 31.85
N SER A 388 -24.89 -27.16 33.04
CA SER A 388 -24.73 -26.39 34.27
C SER A 388 -23.43 -25.58 34.29
N SER A 389 -22.34 -26.12 33.74
CA SER A 389 -21.07 -25.41 33.56
C SER A 389 -21.23 -24.16 32.70
N PHE A 390 -22.04 -24.19 31.64
CA PHE A 390 -22.34 -23.00 30.82
C PHE A 390 -22.98 -21.89 31.66
N VAL A 391 -24.04 -22.19 32.40
CA VAL A 391 -24.74 -21.22 33.25
C VAL A 391 -23.82 -20.65 34.33
N ASN A 392 -23.02 -21.50 34.99
CA ASN A 392 -22.06 -21.07 36.00
C ASN A 392 -20.99 -20.14 35.42
N THR A 393 -20.46 -20.49 34.24
CA THR A 393 -19.46 -19.67 33.55
C THR A 393 -20.05 -18.30 33.20
N MET A 394 -21.23 -18.26 32.60
CA MET A 394 -21.87 -17.02 32.16
C MET A 394 -22.24 -16.10 33.33
N THR A 395 -22.80 -16.64 34.42
CA THR A 395 -23.16 -15.86 35.61
C THR A 395 -21.96 -15.34 36.40
N SER A 396 -20.78 -15.96 36.25
CA SER A 396 -19.54 -15.49 36.88
C SER A 396 -18.95 -14.25 36.21
N LEU A 397 -19.44 -13.88 35.02
CA LEU A 397 -18.92 -12.74 34.25
C LEU A 397 -19.42 -11.41 34.80
N SER A 398 -18.56 -10.39 34.77
CA SER A 398 -18.94 -9.02 35.11
C SER A 398 -18.20 -7.99 34.27
N VAL A 399 -18.78 -6.78 34.15
CA VAL A 399 -18.13 -5.65 33.46
C VAL A 399 -16.79 -5.24 34.10
N LYS A 400 -16.58 -5.58 35.38
CA LYS A 400 -15.35 -5.26 36.12
C LYS A 400 -14.14 -5.93 35.49
N GLN A 401 -14.29 -7.17 35.02
CA GLN A 401 -13.22 -7.94 34.36
C GLN A 401 -12.79 -7.28 33.05
N VAL A 402 -13.74 -6.70 32.30
CA VAL A 402 -13.43 -5.93 31.08
C VAL A 402 -12.72 -4.63 31.41
N GLU A 403 -13.15 -3.92 32.47
CA GLU A 403 -12.50 -2.69 32.94
C GLU A 403 -11.07 -2.94 33.45
N ASP A 404 -10.82 -4.12 34.01
CA ASP A 404 -9.48 -4.57 34.42
C ASP A 404 -8.62 -5.11 33.26
N GLY A 405 -9.21 -5.26 32.07
CA GLY A 405 -8.50 -5.78 30.90
C GLY A 405 -8.13 -7.26 31.04
N GLU A 406 -8.96 -8.06 31.71
CA GLU A 406 -8.76 -9.50 31.82
C GLU A 406 -8.77 -10.17 30.44
N VAL A 407 -7.94 -11.21 30.29
CA VAL A 407 -7.94 -12.06 29.11
C VAL A 407 -8.93 -13.20 29.35
N PHE A 408 -10.07 -13.12 28.69
CA PHE A 408 -11.10 -14.15 28.72
C PHE A 408 -10.67 -15.38 27.88
N ASP A 409 -11.16 -16.56 28.26
CA ASP A 409 -10.95 -17.79 27.50
C ASP A 409 -12.21 -18.68 27.56
N PHE A 410 -12.94 -18.74 26.45
CA PHE A 410 -14.14 -19.57 26.31
C PHE A 410 -13.91 -20.76 25.37
N ARG A 411 -12.66 -21.13 25.07
CA ARG A 411 -12.36 -22.29 24.20
C ARG A 411 -12.93 -23.57 24.78
N GLY A 412 -12.84 -23.75 26.10
CA GLY A 412 -13.45 -24.89 26.81
C GLY A 412 -14.97 -24.94 26.59
N MET A 413 -15.66 -23.83 26.86
CA MET A 413 -17.11 -23.72 26.69
C MET A 413 -17.57 -23.99 25.25
N ARG A 414 -16.87 -23.44 24.24
CA ARG A 414 -17.18 -23.70 22.82
C ARG A 414 -16.98 -25.16 22.44
N LEU A 415 -15.89 -25.77 22.90
CA LEU A 415 -15.62 -27.18 22.64
C LEU A 415 -16.60 -28.10 23.35
N ASP A 416 -17.04 -27.74 24.57
CA ASP A 416 -18.06 -28.49 25.29
C ASP A 416 -19.43 -28.39 24.62
N TRP A 417 -19.78 -27.25 24.00
CA TRP A 417 -20.96 -27.17 23.15
C TRP A 417 -20.85 -28.10 21.95
N PHE A 418 -19.68 -28.17 21.32
CA PHE A 418 -19.44 -29.12 20.23
C PHE A 418 -19.52 -30.58 20.71
N ARG A 419 -18.98 -30.91 21.89
CA ARG A 419 -19.15 -32.25 22.51
C ARG A 419 -20.62 -32.57 22.77
N LEU A 420 -21.37 -31.62 23.33
CA LEU A 420 -22.79 -31.78 23.61
C LEU A 420 -23.60 -31.99 22.32
N GLN A 421 -23.28 -31.28 21.24
CA GLN A 421 -23.85 -31.56 19.92
C GLN A 421 -23.59 -33.01 19.51
N ALA A 422 -22.36 -33.51 19.65
CA ALA A 422 -22.06 -34.90 19.30
C ALA A 422 -22.86 -35.91 20.16
N TYR A 423 -22.94 -35.71 21.47
CA TYR A 423 -23.66 -36.61 22.39
C TYR A 423 -25.16 -36.67 22.10
N THR A 424 -25.76 -35.52 21.77
CA THR A 424 -27.21 -35.38 21.61
C THR A 424 -27.69 -35.53 20.16
N SER A 425 -26.77 -35.67 19.20
CA SER A 425 -27.09 -35.88 17.78
C SER A 425 -26.98 -37.32 17.31
N VAL A 426 -26.38 -38.24 18.08
CA VAL A 426 -26.38 -39.67 17.72
C VAL A 426 -27.78 -40.28 17.86
N SER A 427 -28.07 -41.30 17.05
CA SER A 427 -29.34 -42.02 17.18
C SER A 427 -29.49 -42.66 18.56
N LYS A 428 -30.72 -42.63 19.10
CA LYS A 428 -31.07 -43.14 20.44
C LYS A 428 -30.34 -42.44 21.60
N ALA A 429 -29.82 -41.23 21.41
CA ALA A 429 -29.39 -40.37 22.51
C ALA A 429 -30.54 -40.16 23.52
N SER A 430 -30.22 -40.17 24.82
CA SER A 430 -31.24 -39.96 25.85
C SER A 430 -31.81 -38.55 25.82
N LEU A 431 -31.00 -37.57 25.42
CA LEU A 431 -31.41 -36.21 25.11
C LEU A 431 -31.21 -35.99 23.61
N GLY A 432 -32.29 -36.00 22.84
CA GLY A 432 -32.23 -35.86 21.38
C GLY A 432 -32.29 -34.40 20.92
N LEU A 433 -31.22 -33.87 20.32
CA LEU A 433 -31.18 -32.48 19.86
C LEU A 433 -32.19 -32.19 18.73
N ALA A 434 -32.56 -33.21 17.96
CA ALA A 434 -33.60 -33.10 16.94
C ALA A 434 -34.99 -32.74 17.53
N ASP A 435 -35.27 -33.17 18.76
CA ASP A 435 -36.50 -32.86 19.50
C ASP A 435 -36.38 -31.53 20.29
N HIS A 436 -35.15 -31.05 20.49
CA HIS A 436 -34.83 -29.84 21.27
C HIS A 436 -34.10 -28.78 20.42
N ARG A 437 -34.61 -28.48 19.22
CA ARG A 437 -33.95 -27.59 18.26
C ARG A 437 -33.68 -26.18 18.79
N GLU A 438 -34.58 -25.67 19.62
CA GLU A 438 -34.45 -24.33 20.23
C GLU A 438 -33.25 -24.25 21.19
N LEU A 439 -32.87 -25.36 21.84
CA LEU A 439 -31.62 -25.42 22.62
C LEU A 439 -30.41 -25.16 21.73
N GLY A 440 -30.33 -25.84 20.58
CA GLY A 440 -29.21 -25.67 19.65
C GLY A 440 -29.11 -24.25 19.10
N LYS A 441 -30.22 -23.67 18.66
CA LYS A 441 -30.29 -22.29 18.18
C LYS A 441 -29.88 -21.26 19.23
N MET A 442 -30.38 -21.41 20.46
CA MET A 442 -30.01 -20.56 21.58
C MET A 442 -28.53 -20.71 21.91
N MET A 443 -28.01 -21.94 21.99
CA MET A 443 -26.58 -22.15 22.23
C MET A 443 -25.70 -21.58 21.14
N ASN A 444 -26.07 -21.68 19.87
CA ASN A 444 -25.32 -21.04 18.77
C ASN A 444 -25.27 -19.51 18.91
N THR A 445 -26.34 -18.90 19.43
CA THR A 445 -26.37 -17.46 19.76
C THR A 445 -25.41 -17.14 20.91
N ILE A 446 -25.46 -17.94 21.99
CA ILE A 446 -24.58 -17.81 23.15
C ILE A 446 -23.11 -17.96 22.73
N ILE A 447 -22.78 -18.95 21.90
CA ILE A 447 -21.42 -19.16 21.40
C ILE A 447 -20.95 -17.95 20.60
N PHE A 448 -21.79 -17.36 19.75
CA PHE A 448 -21.45 -16.10 19.08
C PHE A 448 -21.15 -14.99 20.10
N HIS A 449 -21.96 -14.85 21.15
CA HIS A 449 -21.72 -13.87 22.22
C HIS A 449 -20.39 -14.11 22.93
N THR A 450 -19.98 -15.37 23.20
CA THR A 450 -18.65 -15.65 23.76
C THR A 450 -17.53 -15.16 22.83
N LYS A 451 -17.66 -15.37 21.51
CA LYS A 451 -16.67 -14.93 20.53
C LYS A 451 -16.53 -13.41 20.47
N MET A 452 -17.59 -12.68 20.78
CA MET A 452 -17.55 -11.21 20.88
C MET A 452 -16.79 -10.70 22.11
N VAL A 453 -16.39 -11.60 23.01
CA VAL A 453 -15.59 -11.30 24.19
C VAL A 453 -14.12 -11.70 23.99
N ASP A 454 -13.83 -12.96 23.65
CA ASP A 454 -12.45 -13.48 23.62
C ASP A 454 -11.87 -13.73 22.21
N SER A 455 -12.71 -13.83 21.17
CA SER A 455 -12.30 -14.23 19.82
C SER A 455 -12.47 -13.14 18.75
N LEU A 456 -12.49 -11.85 19.11
CA LEU A 456 -12.65 -10.76 18.13
C LEU A 456 -11.56 -10.80 17.04
N VAL A 457 -10.31 -11.08 17.40
CA VAL A 457 -9.20 -11.18 16.45
C VAL A 457 -9.37 -12.38 15.50
N GLU A 458 -9.73 -13.55 16.05
CA GLU A 458 -9.99 -14.76 15.25
C GLU A 458 -11.17 -14.57 14.31
N MET A 459 -12.24 -13.92 14.78
CA MET A 459 -13.42 -13.59 13.98
C MET A 459 -13.06 -12.68 12.79
N LEU A 460 -12.18 -11.69 12.99
CA LEU A 460 -11.69 -10.87 11.89
C LEU A 460 -10.94 -11.70 10.84
N VAL A 461 -10.18 -12.72 11.23
CA VAL A 461 -9.51 -13.63 10.28
C VAL A 461 -10.56 -14.49 9.55
N GLU A 462 -11.48 -15.12 10.30
CA GLU A 462 -12.53 -15.99 9.75
C GLU A 462 -13.36 -15.28 8.66
N THR A 463 -13.80 -14.03 8.93
CA THR A 463 -14.74 -13.32 8.05
C THR A 463 -14.09 -12.37 7.05
N SER A 464 -12.81 -11.99 7.20
CA SER A 464 -12.19 -10.99 6.32
C SER A 464 -10.73 -11.21 5.95
N ASP A 465 -10.16 -12.38 6.25
CA ASP A 465 -8.85 -12.70 5.73
C ASP A 465 -8.83 -12.66 4.18
N LEU A 466 -7.76 -12.04 3.68
CA LEU A 466 -7.47 -11.83 2.27
C LEU A 466 -6.00 -12.16 1.96
N SER A 467 -5.37 -13.00 2.79
CA SER A 467 -4.05 -13.60 2.55
C SER A 467 -3.92 -14.28 1.18
N ILE A 468 -5.05 -14.63 0.54
CA ILE A 468 -5.14 -15.12 -0.83
C ILE A 468 -4.40 -14.24 -1.87
N PHE A 469 -4.28 -12.94 -1.64
CA PHE A 469 -3.51 -12.05 -2.51
C PHE A 469 -2.01 -12.38 -2.55
N CYS A 470 -1.48 -13.12 -1.56
CA CYS A 470 -0.12 -13.66 -1.60
C CYS A 470 0.08 -14.58 -2.81
N PHE A 471 -0.93 -15.36 -3.16
CA PHE A 471 -0.89 -16.33 -4.27
C PHE A 471 -1.37 -15.72 -5.60
N TYR A 472 -2.06 -14.57 -5.53
CA TYR A 472 -2.46 -13.76 -6.69
C TYR A 472 -1.67 -12.45 -6.79
N SER A 473 -0.36 -12.49 -6.54
CA SER A 473 0.44 -11.25 -6.43
C SER A 473 0.41 -10.40 -7.71
N ARG A 474 0.31 -11.03 -8.89
CA ARG A 474 0.20 -10.31 -10.17
C ARG A 474 -1.09 -9.50 -10.25
N ALA A 475 -2.22 -10.09 -9.85
CA ALA A 475 -3.49 -9.39 -9.80
C ALA A 475 -3.47 -8.30 -8.73
N PHE A 476 -2.84 -8.58 -7.59
CA PHE A 476 -2.69 -7.66 -6.46
C PHE A 476 -1.96 -6.36 -6.87
N GLU A 477 -0.77 -6.49 -7.47
CA GLU A 477 0.02 -5.36 -7.95
C GLU A 477 -0.70 -4.58 -9.08
N LYS A 478 -1.41 -5.28 -9.97
CA LYS A 478 -2.19 -4.66 -11.04
C LYS A 478 -3.39 -3.85 -10.51
N MET A 479 -4.09 -4.37 -9.51
CA MET A 479 -5.20 -3.66 -8.85
C MET A 479 -4.68 -2.40 -8.15
N PHE A 480 -3.48 -2.46 -7.55
CA PHE A 480 -2.83 -1.30 -6.95
C PHE A 480 -2.48 -0.22 -7.98
N GLN A 481 -1.86 -0.60 -9.11
CA GLN A 481 -1.54 0.35 -10.20
C GLN A 481 -2.80 1.05 -10.72
N GLN A 482 -3.87 0.29 -10.98
CA GLN A 482 -5.15 0.85 -11.40
C GLN A 482 -5.78 1.79 -10.36
N CYS A 483 -5.58 1.52 -9.08
CA CYS A 483 -6.02 2.39 -7.99
C CYS A 483 -5.25 3.73 -7.98
N LEU A 484 -3.92 3.71 -8.14
CA LEU A 484 -3.10 4.94 -8.18
C LEU A 484 -3.37 5.80 -9.41
N GLU A 485 -3.63 5.19 -10.56
CA GLU A 485 -3.92 5.92 -11.82
C GLU A 485 -5.26 6.65 -11.81
N LEU A 486 -6.21 6.23 -10.97
CA LEU A 486 -7.55 6.81 -10.88
C LEU A 486 -7.68 7.68 -9.62
N PRO A 487 -7.73 9.03 -9.72
CA PRO A 487 -7.69 9.93 -8.56
C PRO A 487 -8.73 9.61 -7.48
N SER A 488 -9.97 9.33 -7.86
CA SER A 488 -11.06 9.01 -6.91
C SER A 488 -10.87 7.67 -6.18
N GLN A 489 -10.03 6.77 -6.69
CA GLN A 489 -9.70 5.50 -6.04
C GLN A 489 -8.34 5.54 -5.36
N SER A 490 -7.43 6.42 -5.76
CA SER A 490 -6.13 6.63 -5.11
C SER A 490 -6.26 6.97 -3.62
N ARG A 491 -7.41 7.55 -3.23
CA ARG A 491 -7.88 7.73 -1.84
C ARG A 491 -7.78 6.47 -0.98
N TYR A 492 -8.00 5.31 -1.58
CA TYR A 492 -8.11 4.02 -0.91
C TYR A 492 -6.85 3.16 -1.08
N SER A 493 -5.77 3.71 -1.64
CA SER A 493 -4.53 2.97 -1.95
C SER A 493 -3.84 2.35 -0.73
N ILE A 494 -4.06 2.88 0.48
CA ILE A 494 -3.50 2.37 1.73
C ILE A 494 -4.03 0.99 2.09
N ALA A 495 -5.17 0.58 1.50
CA ALA A 495 -5.73 -0.75 1.66
C ALA A 495 -4.76 -1.85 1.21
N PHE A 496 -3.94 -1.61 0.18
CA PHE A 496 -3.01 -2.61 -0.35
C PHE A 496 -1.85 -2.92 0.62
N PRO A 497 -1.10 -1.91 1.15
CA PRO A 497 -0.16 -2.14 2.25
C PRO A 497 -0.81 -2.80 3.48
N LEU A 498 -2.04 -2.39 3.85
CA LEU A 498 -2.74 -2.98 5.00
C LEU A 498 -3.03 -4.48 4.81
N LEU A 499 -3.39 -4.90 3.59
CA LEU A 499 -3.58 -6.32 3.29
C LEU A 499 -2.31 -7.16 3.42
N CYS A 500 -1.11 -6.57 3.33
CA CYS A 500 0.13 -7.32 3.59
C CYS A 500 0.17 -7.88 5.02
N THR A 501 -0.53 -7.25 5.98
CA THR A 501 -0.67 -7.76 7.35
C THR A 501 -1.41 -9.11 7.43
N HIS A 502 -2.18 -9.46 6.40
CA HIS A 502 -2.99 -10.69 6.39
C HIS A 502 -2.17 -11.93 6.05
N PHE A 503 -1.01 -11.76 5.40
CA PHE A 503 -0.30 -12.85 4.73
C PHE A 503 0.12 -13.98 5.69
N MET A 504 0.37 -13.67 6.97
CA MET A 504 0.73 -14.71 7.95
C MET A 504 -0.42 -15.65 8.30
N SER A 505 -1.66 -15.25 8.02
CA SER A 505 -2.86 -16.03 8.32
C SER A 505 -3.05 -17.24 7.39
N CYS A 506 -2.38 -17.29 6.23
CA CYS A 506 -2.45 -18.45 5.34
C CYS A 506 -1.45 -19.57 5.65
N THR A 507 -0.60 -19.38 6.67
CA THR A 507 0.41 -20.35 7.07
C THR A 507 -0.18 -21.37 8.04
N HIS A 508 0.34 -22.60 7.99
CA HIS A 508 -0.06 -23.67 8.89
C HIS A 508 1.18 -24.22 9.61
N GLU A 509 1.02 -24.67 10.86
CA GLU A 509 2.13 -25.19 11.67
C GLU A 509 2.79 -26.45 11.07
N LEU A 510 2.05 -27.19 10.24
CA LEU A 510 2.53 -28.39 9.52
C LEU A 510 3.33 -28.07 8.24
N CYS A 511 3.45 -26.80 7.84
CA CYS A 511 4.26 -26.38 6.69
C CYS A 511 5.08 -25.12 7.04
N PRO A 512 6.02 -25.20 8.00
CA PRO A 512 6.85 -24.05 8.37
C PRO A 512 7.82 -23.62 7.26
N GLU A 513 8.10 -24.49 6.28
CA GLU A 513 9.03 -24.26 5.18
C GLU A 513 8.65 -23.06 4.31
N GLU A 514 7.35 -22.79 4.13
CA GLU A 514 6.87 -21.66 3.33
C GLU A 514 6.70 -20.37 4.13
N ARG A 515 6.63 -20.44 5.46
CA ARG A 515 6.23 -19.31 6.32
C ARG A 515 7.15 -18.09 6.14
N HIS A 516 8.46 -18.30 6.14
CA HIS A 516 9.43 -17.21 5.97
C HIS A 516 9.36 -16.60 4.57
N HIS A 517 9.15 -17.42 3.53
CA HIS A 517 8.99 -16.93 2.16
C HIS A 517 7.76 -16.02 2.04
N ILE A 518 6.64 -16.43 2.62
CA ILE A 518 5.40 -15.62 2.66
C ILE A 518 5.65 -14.34 3.49
N GLY A 519 6.42 -14.45 4.57
CA GLY A 519 6.84 -13.33 5.42
C GLY A 519 7.59 -12.27 4.63
N ASP A 520 8.69 -12.65 3.99
CA ASP A 520 9.51 -11.76 3.17
C ASP A 520 8.70 -11.15 2.01
N ARG A 521 7.79 -11.92 1.41
CA ARG A 521 6.91 -11.43 0.34
C ARG A 521 5.98 -10.32 0.85
N SER A 522 5.42 -10.47 2.05
CA SER A 522 4.55 -9.46 2.66
C SER A 522 5.31 -8.14 2.94
N LEU A 523 6.55 -8.24 3.44
CA LEU A 523 7.41 -7.08 3.71
C LEU A 523 7.79 -6.37 2.40
N SER A 524 8.20 -7.14 1.39
CA SER A 524 8.58 -6.63 0.07
C SER A 524 7.45 -5.86 -0.61
N LEU A 525 6.23 -6.42 -0.61
CA LEU A 525 5.06 -5.78 -1.20
C LEU A 525 4.62 -4.54 -0.42
N CYS A 526 4.61 -4.61 0.92
CA CYS A 526 4.28 -3.44 1.76
C CYS A 526 5.22 -2.27 1.48
N ASN A 527 6.53 -2.53 1.45
CA ASN A 527 7.53 -1.52 1.11
C ASN A 527 7.30 -0.92 -0.29
N MET A 528 7.07 -1.78 -1.30
CA MET A 528 6.86 -1.34 -2.69
C MET A 528 5.62 -0.44 -2.82
N PHE A 529 4.49 -0.82 -2.21
CA PHE A 529 3.28 -0.02 -2.28
C PHE A 529 3.45 1.36 -1.64
N LEU A 530 4.05 1.43 -0.45
CA LEU A 530 4.27 2.71 0.23
C LEU A 530 5.25 3.61 -0.54
N ASP A 531 6.28 3.03 -1.14
CA ASP A 531 7.24 3.74 -1.98
C ASP A 531 6.58 4.31 -3.26
N GLU A 532 5.75 3.53 -3.95
CA GLU A 532 5.03 3.99 -5.15
C GLU A 532 3.96 5.06 -4.83
N MET A 533 3.24 4.92 -3.71
CA MET A 533 2.34 5.97 -3.21
C MET A 533 3.09 7.29 -2.99
N ALA A 534 4.24 7.25 -2.30
CA ALA A 534 5.07 8.43 -2.05
C ALA A 534 5.63 9.03 -3.34
N LYS A 535 6.10 8.19 -4.29
CA LYS A 535 6.59 8.64 -5.61
C LYS A 535 5.50 9.34 -6.41
N GLN A 536 4.27 8.83 -6.39
CA GLN A 536 3.16 9.42 -7.12
C GLN A 536 2.76 10.78 -6.51
N ALA A 537 2.68 10.88 -5.18
CA ALA A 537 2.45 12.17 -4.50
C ALA A 537 3.57 13.18 -4.83
N ARG A 538 4.83 12.75 -4.78
CA ARG A 538 6.00 13.55 -5.20
C ARG A 538 5.89 14.04 -6.65
N ASN A 539 5.42 13.19 -7.57
CA ASN A 539 5.24 13.58 -8.98
C ASN A 539 4.16 14.68 -9.10
N LEU A 540 2.99 14.48 -8.48
CA LEU A 540 1.92 15.48 -8.47
C LEU A 540 2.38 16.81 -7.88
N ILE A 541 3.15 16.78 -6.79
CA ILE A 541 3.74 17.98 -6.18
C ILE A 541 4.71 18.66 -7.15
N THR A 542 5.54 17.90 -7.86
CA THR A 542 6.50 18.45 -8.84
C THR A 542 5.78 19.16 -9.99
N ASP A 543 4.68 18.58 -10.47
CA ASP A 543 3.87 19.18 -11.53
C ASP A 543 3.17 20.46 -11.03
N ILE A 544 2.65 20.46 -9.80
CA ILE A 544 2.06 21.66 -9.16
C ILE A 544 3.14 22.75 -9.00
N CYS A 545 4.34 22.39 -8.53
CA CYS A 545 5.45 23.34 -8.42
C CYS A 545 5.80 23.94 -9.79
N THR A 546 5.80 23.14 -10.86
CA THR A 546 6.06 23.61 -12.23
C THR A 546 4.99 24.60 -12.70
N GLU A 547 3.73 24.31 -12.43
CA GLU A 547 2.61 25.22 -12.73
C GLU A 547 2.76 26.54 -11.95
N GLN A 548 3.11 26.48 -10.66
CA GLN A 548 3.30 27.66 -9.81
C GLN A 548 4.55 28.46 -10.17
N CYS A 549 5.63 27.83 -10.60
CA CYS A 549 6.80 28.52 -11.16
C CYS A 549 6.41 29.29 -12.42
N THR A 550 5.58 28.71 -13.28
CA THR A 550 5.08 29.39 -14.49
C THR A 550 4.24 30.63 -14.13
N LEU A 551 3.37 30.52 -13.12
CA LEU A 551 2.61 31.67 -12.63
C LEU A 551 3.51 32.75 -12.02
N SER A 552 4.56 32.35 -11.30
CA SER A 552 5.52 33.27 -10.70
C SER A 552 6.39 33.98 -11.75
N ASP A 553 6.80 33.28 -12.83
CA ASP A 553 7.54 33.89 -13.94
C ASP A 553 6.72 35.00 -14.63
N GLN A 554 5.41 34.82 -14.78
CA GLN A 554 4.53 35.82 -15.39
C GLN A 554 4.49 37.15 -14.61
N LEU A 555 4.88 37.14 -13.33
CA LEU A 555 4.96 38.33 -12.48
C LEU A 555 6.30 39.06 -12.61
N LEU A 556 7.28 38.50 -13.31
CA LEU A 556 8.59 39.13 -13.46
C LEU A 556 8.51 40.42 -14.30
N PRO A 557 9.35 41.44 -13.99
CA PRO A 557 9.33 42.73 -14.67
C PRO A 557 9.48 42.66 -16.19
N LYS A 558 10.17 41.62 -16.71
CA LYS A 558 10.39 41.40 -18.15
C LYS A 558 9.08 41.37 -18.96
N HIS A 559 7.98 40.92 -18.37
CA HIS A 559 6.67 40.85 -19.04
C HIS A 559 5.96 42.21 -19.15
N CYS A 560 6.43 43.25 -18.45
CA CYS A 560 5.84 44.59 -18.48
C CYS A 560 6.31 45.44 -19.68
N ALA A 561 7.38 45.04 -20.38
CA ALA A 561 8.01 45.83 -21.45
C ALA A 561 7.02 46.28 -22.54
N LYS A 562 6.10 45.40 -22.96
CA LYS A 562 5.09 45.71 -23.98
C LYS A 562 4.11 46.80 -23.51
N THR A 563 3.73 46.78 -22.22
CA THR A 563 2.85 47.79 -21.62
C THR A 563 3.52 49.16 -21.61
N ILE A 564 4.80 49.23 -21.24
CA ILE A 564 5.58 50.47 -21.25
C ILE A 564 5.72 51.01 -22.68
N SER A 565 6.13 50.16 -23.64
CA SER A 565 6.25 50.55 -25.05
C SER A 565 4.95 51.09 -25.63
N GLN A 566 3.81 50.48 -25.31
CA GLN A 566 2.49 50.98 -25.74
C GLN A 566 2.13 52.32 -25.09
N ALA A 567 2.43 52.50 -23.80
CA ALA A 567 2.16 53.74 -23.08
C ALA A 567 3.02 54.91 -23.61
N VAL A 568 4.29 54.65 -23.93
CA VAL A 568 5.21 55.63 -24.52
C VAL A 568 4.80 55.98 -25.95
N ASN A 569 4.52 54.96 -26.79
CA ASN A 569 4.15 55.19 -28.19
C ASN A 569 2.78 55.83 -28.38
N LYS A 570 1.82 55.64 -27.46
CA LYS A 570 0.53 56.37 -27.47
C LYS A 570 0.68 57.88 -27.30
N LYS A 571 1.77 58.37 -26.70
CA LYS A 571 2.08 59.82 -26.62
C LYS A 571 2.66 60.38 -27.93
N SER A 572 3.13 59.54 -28.84
CA SER A 572 3.60 59.94 -30.18
C SER A 572 2.53 59.61 -31.23
N LYS A 573 2.04 60.58 -32.01
CA LYS A 573 1.04 60.37 -33.08
C LYS A 573 1.58 59.58 -34.29
N LYS A 574 2.02 58.34 -34.11
CA LYS A 574 2.27 57.39 -35.21
C LYS A 574 1.51 56.09 -34.96
N GLN A 575 0.34 55.97 -35.58
CA GLN A 575 -0.34 54.69 -35.75
C GLN A 575 0.47 53.82 -36.69
N THR A 576 1.15 52.82 -36.15
CA THR A 576 1.53 51.61 -36.89
C THR A 576 1.23 50.41 -36.00
N GLY A 577 -0.05 50.06 -35.85
CA GLY A 577 -0.45 48.81 -35.24
C GLY A 577 -0.48 47.72 -36.29
N LYS A 578 0.44 46.74 -36.21
CA LYS A 578 0.22 45.43 -36.84
C LYS A 578 -0.97 44.77 -36.12
N LYS A 579 -2.12 44.74 -36.78
CA LYS A 579 -3.26 43.89 -36.38
C LYS A 579 -2.77 42.43 -36.40
N GLY A 580 -2.73 41.75 -35.26
CA GLY A 580 -2.55 40.29 -35.26
C GLY A 580 -1.93 39.65 -34.02
N GLU A 581 -1.33 40.39 -33.08
CA GLU A 581 -0.79 39.75 -31.87
C GLU A 581 -1.87 39.62 -30.78
N PRO A 582 -2.10 38.40 -30.23
CA PRO A 582 -3.03 38.22 -29.12
C PRO A 582 -2.57 39.04 -27.91
N GLU A 583 -3.54 39.69 -27.27
CA GLU A 583 -3.34 40.44 -26.04
C GLU A 583 -2.99 39.45 -24.92
N ARG A 584 -1.82 39.60 -24.28
CA ARG A 584 -1.44 38.73 -23.17
C ARG A 584 -2.39 38.96 -22.01
N GLU A 585 -3.00 37.89 -21.51
CA GLU A 585 -3.90 37.92 -20.37
C GLU A 585 -3.17 38.42 -19.11
N LYS A 586 -3.90 39.08 -18.22
CA LYS A 586 -3.36 39.59 -16.96
C LYS A 586 -3.23 38.46 -15.93
N PRO A 587 -2.12 38.39 -15.16
CA PRO A 587 -2.02 37.44 -14.05
C PRO A 587 -3.21 37.60 -13.08
N GLY A 588 -3.81 36.48 -12.69
CA GLY A 588 -5.03 36.41 -11.89
C GLY A 588 -6.28 36.03 -12.69
N VAL A 589 -6.27 36.16 -14.02
CA VAL A 589 -7.39 35.75 -14.89
C VAL A 589 -7.57 34.23 -14.86
N GLU A 590 -6.48 33.47 -14.80
CA GLU A 590 -6.50 32.01 -14.68
C GLU A 590 -7.21 31.51 -13.41
N SER A 591 -7.25 32.35 -12.38
CA SER A 591 -7.92 32.09 -11.10
C SER A 591 -9.39 32.54 -11.07
N MET A 592 -9.87 33.30 -12.05
CA MET A 592 -11.26 33.77 -12.15
C MET A 592 -12.20 32.67 -12.66
N ARG A 593 -12.42 31.65 -11.82
CA ARG A 593 -13.26 30.50 -12.15
C ARG A 593 -14.72 30.91 -12.36
N LYS A 594 -15.25 30.60 -13.55
CA LYS A 594 -16.67 30.78 -13.88
C LYS A 594 -17.55 29.60 -13.44
N ASN A 595 -17.05 28.37 -13.58
CA ASN A 595 -17.77 27.15 -13.25
C ASN A 595 -16.78 26.02 -12.88
N ARG A 596 -17.14 25.17 -11.90
CA ARG A 596 -16.33 24.02 -11.46
C ARG A 596 -16.30 22.88 -12.47
N LEU A 597 -17.27 22.81 -13.39
CA LEU A 597 -17.26 21.83 -14.50
C LEU A 597 -16.12 22.08 -15.49
N VAL A 598 -15.56 23.29 -15.51
CA VAL A 598 -14.33 23.59 -16.25
C VAL A 598 -13.15 23.23 -15.34
N VAL A 599 -12.65 22.01 -15.53
CA VAL A 599 -11.57 21.43 -14.73
C VAL A 599 -10.23 21.78 -15.37
N THR A 600 -9.47 22.66 -14.72
CA THR A 600 -8.11 23.05 -15.16
C THR A 600 -7.10 21.94 -14.90
N ASN A 601 -5.88 22.07 -15.44
CA ASN A 601 -4.79 21.15 -15.11
C ASN A 601 -4.49 21.16 -13.59
N LEU A 602 -4.42 22.36 -13.01
CA LEU A 602 -4.17 22.55 -11.58
C LEU A 602 -5.29 21.93 -10.71
N ASP A 603 -6.55 21.94 -11.16
CA ASP A 603 -7.65 21.25 -10.46
C ASP A 603 -7.45 19.74 -10.40
N LYS A 604 -7.02 19.13 -11.50
CA LYS A 604 -6.77 17.69 -11.58
C LYS A 604 -5.62 17.28 -10.65
N LEU A 605 -4.51 18.03 -10.72
CA LEU A 605 -3.33 17.78 -9.90
C LEU A 605 -3.65 17.94 -8.41
N HIS A 606 -4.35 19.03 -8.04
CA HIS A 606 -4.71 19.30 -6.66
C HIS A 606 -5.68 18.24 -6.09
N THR A 607 -6.69 17.85 -6.87
CA THR A 607 -7.63 16.79 -6.46
C THR A 607 -6.88 15.46 -6.27
N ALA A 608 -6.06 15.05 -7.24
CA ALA A 608 -5.29 13.82 -7.16
C ALA A 608 -4.33 13.81 -5.96
N LEU A 609 -3.66 14.95 -5.68
CA LEU A 609 -2.77 15.08 -4.53
C LEU A 609 -3.53 14.93 -3.21
N SER A 610 -4.65 15.63 -3.06
CA SER A 610 -5.45 15.57 -1.83
C SER A 610 -6.00 14.17 -1.54
N GLU A 611 -6.46 13.46 -2.56
CA GLU A 611 -6.98 12.09 -2.42
C GLU A 611 -5.87 11.12 -2.02
N LEU A 612 -4.71 11.17 -2.69
CA LEU A 612 -3.59 10.29 -2.36
C LEU A 612 -2.99 10.62 -0.99
N CYS A 613 -2.90 11.90 -0.61
CA CYS A 613 -2.41 12.29 0.71
C CYS A 613 -3.35 11.86 1.84
N PHE A 614 -4.67 11.80 1.62
CA PHE A 614 -5.59 11.16 2.59
C PHE A 614 -5.16 9.72 2.87
N SER A 615 -4.84 8.96 1.83
CA SER A 615 -4.37 7.57 1.93
C SER A 615 -3.04 7.45 2.68
N ILE A 616 -2.06 8.30 2.35
CA ILE A 616 -0.73 8.31 3.01
C ILE A 616 -0.85 8.68 4.50
N ASN A 617 -1.76 9.59 4.85
CA ASN A 617 -1.95 10.06 6.23
C ASN A 617 -3.00 9.26 7.01
N TYR A 618 -3.66 8.29 6.38
CA TYR A 618 -4.80 7.57 6.94
C TYR A 618 -4.46 6.85 8.26
N VAL A 619 -3.32 6.15 8.28
CA VAL A 619 -2.83 5.41 9.45
C VAL A 619 -1.41 5.86 9.81
N PRO A 620 -1.09 6.07 11.11
CA PRO A 620 0.25 6.51 11.49
C PRO A 620 1.35 5.51 11.12
N ASN A 621 1.10 4.22 11.32
CA ASN A 621 1.99 3.11 10.99
C ASN A 621 1.17 1.82 10.84
N MET A 622 1.80 0.76 10.33
CA MET A 622 1.24 -0.59 10.30
C MET A 622 2.32 -1.63 10.64
N VAL A 623 1.90 -2.74 11.25
CA VAL A 623 2.80 -3.84 11.62
C VAL A 623 2.56 -5.02 10.68
N VAL A 624 3.56 -5.32 9.84
CA VAL A 624 3.54 -6.46 8.91
C VAL A 624 4.62 -7.42 9.37
N TRP A 625 4.23 -8.61 9.83
CA TRP A 625 5.15 -9.63 10.34
C TRP A 625 6.18 -9.05 11.33
N GLU A 626 5.67 -8.41 12.39
CA GLU A 626 6.45 -7.71 13.43
C GLU A 626 7.30 -6.51 12.97
N HIS A 627 7.31 -6.16 11.68
CA HIS A 627 8.00 -4.97 11.17
C HIS A 627 7.06 -3.77 11.10
N THR A 628 7.51 -2.63 11.60
CA THR A 628 6.71 -1.39 11.60
C THR A 628 7.03 -0.54 10.37
N PHE A 629 6.00 -0.27 9.56
CA PHE A 629 6.08 0.61 8.40
C PHE A 629 5.38 1.94 8.68
N THR A 630 6.00 3.05 8.30
CA THR A 630 5.48 4.41 8.55
C THR A 630 5.29 5.15 7.22
N PRO A 631 4.07 5.21 6.65
CA PRO A 631 3.83 5.72 5.29
C PRO A 631 4.37 7.15 5.02
N ARG A 632 4.20 8.07 5.97
CA ARG A 632 4.64 9.47 5.85
C ARG A 632 6.16 9.65 5.71
N GLU A 633 6.96 8.72 6.21
CA GLU A 633 8.43 8.79 6.11
C GLU A 633 8.90 8.56 4.67
N TYR A 634 8.22 7.69 3.92
CA TYR A 634 8.47 7.50 2.49
C TYR A 634 8.25 8.81 1.72
N LEU A 635 7.15 9.52 2.00
CA LEU A 635 6.88 10.81 1.38
C LEU A 635 7.95 11.84 1.74
N THR A 636 8.28 11.98 3.03
CA THR A 636 9.30 12.92 3.52
C THR A 636 10.64 12.72 2.80
N SER A 637 11.12 11.48 2.74
CA SER A 637 12.37 11.13 2.04
C SER A 637 12.32 11.48 0.54
N HIS A 638 11.23 11.16 -0.15
CA HIS A 638 11.06 11.50 -1.57
C HIS A 638 10.98 13.00 -1.84
N LEU A 639 10.42 13.79 -0.91
CA LEU A 639 10.36 15.24 -1.01
C LEU A 639 11.74 15.87 -0.87
N GLU A 640 12.55 15.43 0.09
CA GLU A 640 13.94 15.88 0.24
C GLU A 640 14.75 15.65 -1.05
N ILE A 641 14.75 14.41 -1.54
CA ILE A 641 15.48 14.03 -2.76
C ILE A 641 14.99 14.83 -3.97
N ARG A 642 13.67 14.97 -4.13
CA ARG A 642 13.09 15.70 -5.26
C ARG A 642 13.40 17.18 -5.19
N PHE A 643 13.31 17.80 -4.02
CA PHE A 643 13.55 19.24 -3.89
C PHE A 643 15.01 19.58 -4.20
N THR A 644 15.97 18.79 -3.70
CA THR A 644 17.39 18.90 -4.07
C THR A 644 17.57 18.81 -5.59
N LYS A 645 17.01 17.78 -6.23
CA LYS A 645 17.10 17.59 -7.68
C LYS A 645 16.48 18.75 -8.47
N SER A 646 15.34 19.27 -8.03
CA SER A 646 14.66 20.40 -8.67
C SER A 646 15.48 21.69 -8.56
N ILE A 647 16.08 21.99 -7.41
CA ILE A 647 16.92 23.21 -7.24
C ILE A 647 18.10 23.18 -8.22
N VAL A 648 18.85 22.08 -8.25
CA VAL A 648 19.99 21.93 -9.17
C VAL A 648 19.53 21.94 -10.62
N GLY A 649 18.41 21.26 -10.94
CA GLY A 649 17.83 21.27 -12.28
C GLY A 649 17.41 22.66 -12.76
N MET A 650 16.75 23.45 -11.91
CA MET A 650 16.32 24.82 -12.21
C MET A 650 17.48 25.82 -12.29
N THR A 651 18.68 25.43 -11.85
CA THR A 651 19.89 26.23 -12.07
C THR A 651 20.29 26.25 -13.54
N MET A 652 19.79 25.31 -14.35
CA MET A 652 19.98 25.26 -15.81
C MET A 652 21.46 25.36 -16.23
N TYR A 653 22.35 24.83 -15.41
CA TYR A 653 23.79 24.91 -15.65
C TYR A 653 24.21 24.00 -16.80
N ASN A 654 24.91 24.55 -17.78
CA ASN A 654 25.49 23.81 -18.89
C ASN A 654 26.93 24.27 -19.14
N GLN A 655 27.89 23.40 -18.85
CA GLN A 655 29.31 23.70 -18.98
C GLN A 655 29.73 23.97 -20.45
N ALA A 656 29.08 23.32 -21.43
CA ALA A 656 29.45 23.45 -22.84
C ALA A 656 29.02 24.79 -23.42
N THR A 657 27.80 25.23 -23.10
CA THR A 657 27.26 26.53 -23.55
C THR A 657 27.60 27.69 -22.61
N GLN A 658 28.15 27.37 -21.43
CA GLN A 658 28.40 28.33 -20.34
C GLN A 658 27.13 29.07 -19.91
N GLU A 659 25.98 28.38 -19.97
CA GLU A 659 24.69 28.92 -19.53
C GLU A 659 24.43 28.55 -18.08
N ILE A 660 23.80 29.47 -17.34
CA ILE A 660 23.30 29.26 -15.98
C ILE A 660 22.07 30.16 -15.79
N ALA A 661 21.14 29.77 -14.92
CA ALA A 661 19.98 30.58 -14.59
C ALA A 661 20.39 31.87 -13.85
N LYS A 662 19.66 32.96 -14.11
CA LYS A 662 19.80 34.20 -13.33
C LYS A 662 19.42 33.93 -11.86
N PRO A 663 20.25 34.35 -10.88
CA PRO A 663 19.95 34.15 -9.46
C PRO A 663 18.54 34.59 -9.03
N SER A 664 18.04 35.71 -9.55
CA SER A 664 16.69 36.21 -9.26
C SER A 664 15.57 35.30 -9.74
N GLU A 665 15.71 34.72 -10.93
CA GLU A 665 14.73 33.79 -11.52
C GLU A 665 14.77 32.42 -10.82
N LEU A 666 15.97 31.94 -10.48
CA LEU A 666 16.13 30.73 -9.67
C LEU A 666 15.48 30.90 -8.29
N LEU A 667 15.80 31.99 -7.57
CA LEU A 667 15.21 32.27 -6.25
C LEU A 667 13.69 32.38 -6.30
N THR A 668 13.15 33.01 -7.35
CA THR A 668 11.69 33.10 -7.58
C THR A 668 11.06 31.71 -7.68
N SER A 669 11.70 30.82 -8.43
CA SER A 669 11.23 29.43 -8.61
C SER A 669 11.37 28.61 -7.32
N VAL A 670 12.47 28.77 -6.58
CA VAL A 670 12.67 28.12 -5.27
C VAL A 670 11.59 28.54 -4.28
N ARG A 671 11.23 29.83 -4.22
CA ARG A 671 10.15 30.34 -3.36
C ARG A 671 8.78 29.76 -3.74
N ALA A 672 8.49 29.64 -5.04
CA ALA A 672 7.27 28.99 -5.52
C ALA A 672 7.20 27.51 -5.08
N TYR A 673 8.32 26.77 -5.23
CA TYR A 673 8.45 25.40 -4.73
C TYR A 673 8.21 25.30 -3.22
N MET A 674 8.86 26.16 -2.41
CA MET A 674 8.67 26.17 -0.96
C MET A 674 7.21 26.45 -0.57
N THR A 675 6.51 27.32 -1.30
CA THR A 675 5.09 27.63 -1.04
C THR A 675 4.21 26.39 -1.25
N VAL A 676 4.42 25.64 -2.33
CA VAL A 676 3.69 24.39 -2.59
C VAL A 676 4.04 23.33 -1.55
N LEU A 677 5.33 23.14 -1.25
CA LEU A 677 5.79 22.18 -0.25
C LEU A 677 5.24 22.50 1.15
N GLN A 678 5.20 23.78 1.54
CA GLN A 678 4.61 24.19 2.82
C GLN A 678 3.14 23.79 2.93
N SER A 679 2.39 23.83 1.82
CA SER A 679 0.98 23.45 1.80
C SER A 679 0.72 21.97 2.08
N ILE A 680 1.75 21.11 2.01
CA ILE A 680 1.63 19.66 2.23
C ILE A 680 1.28 19.32 3.68
N GLU A 681 1.66 20.17 4.63
CA GLU A 681 1.31 20.01 6.05
C GLU A 681 -0.21 20.05 6.29
N ASN A 682 -0.99 20.62 5.35
CA ASN A 682 -2.46 20.60 5.43
C ASN A 682 -3.05 19.20 5.22
N TYR A 683 -2.31 18.29 4.57
CA TYR A 683 -2.81 16.96 4.19
C TYR A 683 -2.14 15.82 4.95
N VAL A 684 -0.84 15.96 5.26
CA VAL A 684 -0.05 14.90 5.89
C VAL A 684 0.67 15.47 7.11
N GLN A 685 0.66 14.71 8.21
CA GLN A 685 1.33 15.07 9.45
C GLN A 685 2.87 14.92 9.30
N ILE A 686 3.51 15.83 8.57
CA ILE A 686 4.96 15.93 8.31
C ILE A 686 5.44 17.33 8.72
N ASP A 687 6.71 17.45 9.12
CA ASP A 687 7.38 18.73 9.34
C ASP A 687 8.17 19.14 8.09
N ILE A 688 7.60 20.04 7.29
CA ILE A 688 8.25 20.51 6.05
C ILE A 688 9.40 21.48 6.35
N THR A 689 9.41 22.11 7.52
CA THR A 689 10.49 23.01 7.94
C THR A 689 11.80 22.24 8.03
N ARG A 690 11.75 21.00 8.53
CA ARG A 690 12.92 20.11 8.58
C ARG A 690 13.40 19.70 7.18
N VAL A 691 12.50 19.45 6.24
CA VAL A 691 12.84 19.18 4.83
C VAL A 691 13.56 20.39 4.22
N PHE A 692 13.06 21.61 4.44
CA PHE A 692 13.74 22.83 3.98
C PHE A 692 15.13 22.98 4.59
N ASN A 693 15.26 22.77 5.90
CA ASN A 693 16.55 22.85 6.58
C ASN A 693 17.56 21.84 6.00
N ASN A 694 17.13 20.60 5.80
CA ASN A 694 17.98 19.54 5.25
C ASN A 694 18.46 19.87 3.83
N VAL A 695 17.56 20.32 2.95
CA VAL A 695 17.88 20.57 1.53
C VAL A 695 18.62 21.88 1.34
N LEU A 696 18.08 23.00 1.82
CA LEU A 696 18.61 24.34 1.52
C LEU A 696 19.98 24.57 2.18
N LEU A 697 20.20 24.06 3.41
CA LEU A 697 21.48 24.20 4.08
C LEU A 697 22.60 23.46 3.34
N GLN A 698 22.32 22.26 2.81
CA GLN A 698 23.30 21.50 2.01
C GLN A 698 23.67 22.25 0.74
N GLN A 699 22.74 22.95 0.10
CA GLN A 699 23.00 23.73 -1.11
C GLN A 699 23.97 24.91 -0.89
N THR A 700 24.22 25.31 0.36
CA THR A 700 25.23 26.33 0.73
C THR A 700 26.67 25.81 0.79
N GLN A 701 26.86 24.49 0.76
CA GLN A 701 28.18 23.84 0.80
C GLN A 701 28.75 23.66 -0.61
N HIS A 702 30.03 23.35 -0.73
CA HIS A 702 30.67 23.08 -2.04
C HIS A 702 30.20 21.76 -2.69
N LEU A 703 29.84 20.77 -1.87
CA LEU A 703 29.19 19.51 -2.27
C LEU A 703 28.10 19.21 -1.23
N ASP A 704 27.04 18.51 -1.64
CA ASP A 704 26.00 18.06 -0.73
C ASP A 704 26.40 16.80 0.08
N SER A 705 25.50 16.27 0.90
CA SER A 705 25.78 15.07 1.71
C SER A 705 26.02 13.78 0.88
N HIS A 706 25.67 13.79 -0.41
CA HIS A 706 25.92 12.70 -1.35
C HIS A 706 27.20 12.90 -2.17
N GLY A 707 27.90 14.02 -1.98
CA GLY A 707 29.08 14.38 -2.75
C GLY A 707 28.76 14.97 -4.12
N GLU A 708 27.51 15.41 -4.35
CA GLU A 708 27.08 16.00 -5.62
C GLU A 708 27.26 17.53 -5.65
N PRO A 709 27.44 18.14 -6.83
CA PRO A 709 27.57 19.58 -6.96
C PRO A 709 26.31 20.34 -6.52
N THR A 710 26.53 21.40 -5.73
CA THR A 710 25.46 22.31 -5.27
C THR A 710 25.40 23.58 -6.11
N ILE A 711 24.33 24.36 -5.97
CA ILE A 711 24.24 25.70 -6.58
C ILE A 711 25.40 26.62 -6.17
N THR A 712 25.92 26.48 -4.94
CA THR A 712 27.11 27.23 -4.48
C THR A 712 28.31 26.96 -5.37
N SER A 713 28.59 25.68 -5.65
CA SER A 713 29.71 25.29 -6.50
C SER A 713 29.52 25.73 -7.95
N LEU A 714 28.29 25.59 -8.48
CA LEU A 714 27.96 25.92 -9.87
C LEU A 714 28.07 27.41 -10.15
N TYR A 715 27.45 28.27 -9.32
CA TYR A 715 27.56 29.72 -9.45
C TYR A 715 29.00 30.19 -9.21
N THR A 716 29.70 29.64 -8.21
CA THR A 716 31.11 30.02 -7.95
C THR A 716 31.99 29.75 -9.16
N ASN A 717 31.84 28.57 -9.78
CA ASN A 717 32.55 28.23 -11.00
C ASN A 717 32.19 29.19 -12.15
N TRP A 718 30.89 29.39 -12.40
CA TRP A 718 30.42 30.20 -13.51
C TRP A 718 30.85 31.67 -13.41
N TYR A 719 30.79 32.28 -12.22
CA TYR A 719 31.26 33.67 -12.03
C TYR A 719 32.75 33.82 -12.31
N LEU A 720 33.58 32.84 -11.94
CA LEU A 720 35.02 32.85 -12.18
C LEU A 720 35.36 32.56 -13.65
N GLU A 721 34.90 31.42 -14.16
CA GLU A 721 35.30 30.86 -15.44
C GLU A 721 34.53 31.44 -16.63
N THR A 722 33.38 32.07 -16.40
CA THR A 722 32.60 32.74 -17.46
C THR A 722 32.60 34.24 -17.28
N LEU A 723 31.99 34.80 -16.23
CA LEU A 723 31.84 36.26 -16.12
C LEU A 723 33.18 36.99 -15.97
N LEU A 724 33.97 36.68 -14.95
CA LEU A 724 35.21 37.40 -14.65
C LEU A 724 36.34 37.12 -15.65
N ARG A 725 36.34 35.93 -16.26
CA ARG A 725 37.24 35.62 -17.38
C ARG A 725 36.97 36.54 -18.59
N GLN A 726 35.70 36.78 -18.92
CA GLN A 726 35.35 37.66 -20.03
C GLN A 726 35.59 39.15 -19.74
N VAL A 727 35.59 39.56 -18.46
CA VAL A 727 36.11 40.88 -18.05
C VAL A 727 37.60 40.99 -18.39
N SER A 728 38.38 39.95 -18.10
CA SER A 728 39.82 39.92 -18.39
C SER A 728 40.13 39.89 -19.90
N ASN A 729 39.19 39.39 -20.72
CA ASN A 729 39.25 39.43 -22.18
C ASN A 729 38.86 40.80 -22.77
N GLY A 730 38.36 41.74 -21.95
CA GLY A 730 38.00 43.09 -22.37
C GLY A 730 36.60 43.22 -22.98
N HIS A 731 35.73 42.22 -22.81
CA HIS A 731 34.35 42.25 -23.30
C HIS A 731 33.35 42.78 -22.27
N ILE A 732 33.74 42.83 -20.99
CA ILE A 732 32.88 43.25 -19.88
C ILE A 732 33.69 44.24 -19.02
N ALA A 733 33.03 45.22 -18.43
CA ALA A 733 33.66 46.16 -17.50
C ALA A 733 32.81 46.38 -16.25
N TYR A 734 33.47 46.71 -15.14
CA TYR A 734 32.79 47.12 -13.91
C TYR A 734 32.34 48.57 -14.02
N PHE A 735 31.06 48.83 -13.77
CA PHE A 735 30.45 50.16 -13.80
C PHE A 735 30.00 50.54 -12.38
N PRO A 736 30.81 51.30 -11.61
CA PRO A 736 30.44 51.75 -10.27
C PRO A 736 29.12 52.54 -10.24
N ALA A 737 28.84 53.28 -11.32
CA ALA A 737 27.62 54.08 -11.46
C ALA A 737 26.34 53.23 -11.50
N MET A 738 26.42 52.01 -12.05
CA MET A 738 25.30 51.06 -12.09
C MET A 738 25.40 50.00 -10.98
N LYS A 739 26.49 49.99 -10.22
CA LYS A 739 26.84 48.96 -9.23
C LYS A 739 26.71 47.54 -9.82
N ALA A 740 27.23 47.34 -11.03
CA ALA A 740 27.16 46.09 -11.77
C ALA A 740 28.34 45.95 -12.75
N PHE A 741 28.53 44.75 -13.30
CA PHE A 741 29.34 44.53 -14.50
C PHE A 741 28.45 44.62 -15.74
N VAL A 742 28.94 45.26 -16.80
CA VAL A 742 28.18 45.59 -18.01
C VAL A 742 28.98 45.15 -19.24
N ASN A 743 28.28 44.61 -20.25
CA ASN A 743 28.90 44.21 -21.50
C ASN A 743 29.39 45.45 -22.27
N LEU A 744 30.61 45.39 -22.79
CA LEU A 744 31.17 46.43 -23.66
C LEU A 744 30.77 46.17 -25.12
N PRO A 745 30.55 47.23 -25.92
CA PRO A 745 30.22 47.12 -27.34
C PRO A 745 31.48 46.74 -28.15
N THR A 746 31.92 45.49 -27.99
CA THR A 746 33.07 44.89 -28.69
C THR A 746 32.57 43.80 -29.64
N GLU A 747 33.33 43.49 -30.69
CA GLU A 747 33.08 42.30 -31.52
C GLU A 747 33.31 41.05 -30.67
N ASN A 748 32.23 40.42 -30.18
CA ASN A 748 32.29 39.26 -29.29
C ASN A 748 31.08 38.32 -29.50
N GLU A 749 31.22 37.08 -29.05
CA GLU A 749 30.19 36.03 -29.12
C GLU A 749 29.59 35.72 -27.74
N LEU A 750 29.49 36.71 -26.84
CA LEU A 750 28.89 36.49 -25.52
C LEU A 750 27.41 36.11 -25.64
N THR A 751 27.03 35.07 -24.91
CA THR A 751 25.66 34.54 -24.87
C THR A 751 24.83 35.07 -23.69
N PHE A 752 25.41 35.95 -22.86
CA PHE A 752 24.77 36.50 -21.66
C PHE A 752 25.07 38.00 -21.47
N ASN A 753 24.18 38.70 -20.76
CA ASN A 753 24.38 40.10 -20.33
C ASN A 753 24.89 40.14 -18.90
N ALA A 754 26.09 40.66 -18.65
CA ALA A 754 26.71 40.65 -17.33
C ALA A 754 25.88 41.39 -16.25
N GLU A 755 25.15 42.43 -16.64
CA GLU A 755 24.30 43.22 -15.73
C GLU A 755 23.14 42.38 -15.18
N GLU A 756 22.66 41.41 -15.96
CA GLU A 756 21.60 40.48 -15.57
C GLU A 756 22.08 39.37 -14.62
N TYR A 757 23.35 39.39 -14.21
CA TYR A 757 23.90 38.44 -13.24
C TYR A 757 24.69 39.10 -12.10
N SER A 758 24.93 40.41 -12.16
CA SER A 758 25.86 41.10 -11.25
C SER A 758 25.37 42.44 -10.72
N ASP A 759 24.14 42.85 -11.06
CA ASP A 759 23.52 44.03 -10.43
C ASP A 759 23.17 43.76 -8.95
N ILE A 760 22.66 44.79 -8.27
CA ILE A 760 22.28 44.71 -6.86
C ILE A 760 21.22 43.63 -6.63
N SER A 761 20.25 43.49 -7.53
CA SER A 761 19.13 42.56 -7.39
C SER A 761 19.62 41.11 -7.47
N GLU A 762 20.47 40.82 -8.46
CA GLU A 762 21.02 39.49 -8.71
C GLU A 762 22.00 39.09 -7.60
N MET A 763 22.87 39.99 -7.13
CA MET A 763 23.79 39.68 -6.04
C MET A 763 23.07 39.46 -4.71
N ARG A 764 21.94 40.15 -4.46
CA ARG A 764 21.08 39.88 -3.29
C ARG A 764 20.37 38.54 -3.42
N ALA A 765 19.84 38.23 -4.61
CA ALA A 765 19.20 36.93 -4.86
C ALA A 765 20.20 35.76 -4.73
N LEU A 766 21.44 35.94 -5.20
CA LEU A 766 22.52 34.98 -4.99
C LEU A 766 22.84 34.82 -3.50
N SER A 767 22.89 35.91 -2.75
CA SER A 767 23.15 35.88 -1.30
C SER A 767 22.04 35.19 -0.50
N GLU A 768 20.78 35.31 -0.93
CA GLU A 768 19.64 34.57 -0.36
C GLU A 768 19.77 33.05 -0.58
N LEU A 769 20.26 32.63 -1.74
CA LEU A 769 20.42 31.21 -2.09
C LEU A 769 21.65 30.58 -1.42
N LEU A 770 22.80 31.26 -1.45
CA LEU A 770 24.08 30.74 -0.95
C LEU A 770 24.26 30.95 0.56
N GLY A 771 23.64 32.00 1.10
CA GLY A 771 23.82 32.43 2.49
C GLY A 771 25.28 32.76 2.84
N PRO A 772 25.60 32.88 4.14
CA PRO A 772 26.96 33.16 4.60
C PRO A 772 28.00 32.13 4.14
N TYR A 773 27.64 30.84 4.14
CA TYR A 773 28.56 29.75 3.80
C TYR A 773 28.95 29.79 2.32
N GLY A 774 27.98 29.84 1.41
CA GLY A 774 28.26 29.83 -0.02
C GLY A 774 28.96 31.12 -0.47
N MET A 775 28.58 32.27 0.09
CA MET A 775 29.23 33.55 -0.24
C MET A 775 30.66 33.65 0.30
N LYS A 776 30.95 32.99 1.44
CA LYS A 776 32.32 32.81 1.94
C LYS A 776 33.14 31.92 1.00
N PHE A 777 32.58 30.81 0.52
CA PHE A 777 33.24 29.93 -0.43
C PHE A 777 33.54 30.62 -1.78
N LEU A 778 32.56 31.37 -2.31
CA LEU A 778 32.76 32.22 -3.49
C LEU A 778 33.94 33.18 -3.27
N SER A 779 33.98 33.83 -2.12
CA SER A 779 35.04 34.76 -1.75
C SER A 779 36.41 34.11 -1.63
N GLU A 780 36.51 32.93 -1.03
CA GLU A 780 37.76 32.16 -0.93
C GLU A 780 38.29 31.82 -2.32
N SER A 781 37.40 31.44 -3.23
CA SER A 781 37.75 31.13 -4.62
C SER A 781 38.24 32.38 -5.36
N LEU A 782 37.59 33.54 -5.17
CA LEU A 782 38.06 34.82 -5.68
C LEU A 782 39.47 35.18 -5.14
N MET A 783 39.72 34.98 -3.84
CA MET A 783 41.02 35.25 -3.23
C MET A 783 42.12 34.31 -3.73
N TRP A 784 41.78 33.08 -4.09
CA TRP A 784 42.70 32.15 -4.72
C TRP A 784 43.21 32.69 -6.08
N HIS A 785 42.31 33.21 -6.93
CA HIS A 785 42.71 33.85 -8.19
C HIS A 785 43.56 35.11 -7.98
N ILE A 786 43.25 35.94 -6.97
CA ILE A 786 44.10 37.10 -6.62
C ILE A 786 45.49 36.64 -6.20
N SER A 787 45.60 35.58 -5.39
CA SER A 787 46.88 35.05 -4.93
C SER A 787 47.77 34.62 -6.10
N SER A 788 47.16 34.02 -7.14
CA SER A 788 47.85 33.70 -8.40
C SER A 788 48.36 34.96 -9.11
N GLN A 789 47.57 36.03 -9.21
CA GLN A 789 48.01 37.29 -9.81
C GLN A 789 49.13 37.97 -9.01
N VAL A 790 49.06 37.95 -7.67
CA VAL A 790 50.08 38.52 -6.79
C VAL A 790 51.40 37.75 -6.91
N ALA A 791 51.36 36.43 -7.02
CA ALA A 791 52.55 35.60 -7.24
C ALA A 791 53.26 36.01 -8.55
N GLU A 792 52.50 36.23 -9.62
CA GLU A 792 53.05 36.70 -10.89
C GLU A 792 53.59 38.14 -10.81
N LEU A 793 52.91 39.05 -10.11
CA LEU A 793 53.42 40.41 -9.88
C LEU A 793 54.74 40.43 -9.11
N LYS A 794 54.88 39.57 -8.09
CA LYS A 794 56.14 39.45 -7.33
C LYS A 794 57.31 39.05 -8.23
N LYS A 795 57.09 38.17 -9.23
CA LYS A 795 58.12 37.81 -10.22
C LYS A 795 58.57 39.03 -11.02
N LEU A 796 57.62 39.86 -11.49
CA LEU A 796 57.92 41.09 -12.24
C LEU A 796 58.66 42.14 -11.39
N VAL A 797 58.33 42.24 -10.10
CA VAL A 797 59.04 43.10 -9.15
C VAL A 797 60.48 42.64 -8.94
N VAL A 798 60.70 41.32 -8.79
CA VAL A 798 62.05 40.74 -8.66
C VAL A 798 62.87 40.99 -9.93
N GLU A 799 62.28 40.82 -11.10
CA GLU A 799 62.92 41.09 -12.40
C GLU A 799 63.41 42.54 -12.53
N ASN A 800 62.68 43.49 -11.94
CA ASN A 800 62.98 44.92 -12.00
C ASN A 800 63.55 45.52 -10.70
N VAL A 801 64.00 44.68 -9.76
CA VAL A 801 64.30 45.09 -8.37
C VAL A 801 65.34 46.20 -8.26
N GLU A 802 66.40 46.15 -9.07
CA GLU A 802 67.46 47.15 -9.06
C GLU A 802 66.96 48.52 -9.54
N VAL A 803 66.20 48.53 -10.64
CA VAL A 803 65.62 49.75 -11.22
C VAL A 803 64.60 50.35 -10.27
N LEU A 804 63.71 49.53 -9.71
CA LEU A 804 62.68 49.96 -8.75
C LEU A 804 63.30 50.54 -7.47
N THR A 805 64.39 49.96 -6.97
CA THR A 805 65.10 50.47 -5.78
C THR A 805 65.71 51.84 -6.04
N GLN A 806 66.34 52.03 -7.21
CA GLN A 806 66.91 53.33 -7.60
C GLN A 806 65.83 54.40 -7.85
N MET A 807 64.71 54.02 -8.46
CA MET A 807 63.56 54.91 -8.66
C MET A 807 62.96 55.37 -7.32
N ARG A 808 62.93 54.49 -6.31
CA ARG A 808 62.41 54.81 -4.98
C ARG A 808 63.25 55.84 -4.23
N THR A 809 64.56 55.93 -4.48
CA THR A 809 65.47 56.90 -3.85
C THR A 809 65.71 58.16 -4.68
N SER A 810 65.41 58.13 -5.98
CA SER A 810 65.65 59.22 -6.93
C SER A 810 64.35 59.88 -7.41
N PHE A 811 63.29 59.82 -6.61
CA PHE A 811 61.95 60.35 -6.96
C PHE A 811 61.92 61.88 -7.14
N ASP A 812 62.93 62.58 -6.62
CA ASP A 812 63.10 64.03 -6.68
C ASP A 812 63.92 64.51 -7.90
N LYS A 813 64.39 63.60 -8.76
CA LYS A 813 65.26 63.91 -9.93
C LYS A 813 64.59 63.52 -11.26
N PRO A 814 63.89 64.43 -11.95
CA PRO A 814 63.07 64.13 -13.13
C PRO A 814 63.83 63.45 -14.28
N ASP A 815 65.02 63.94 -14.62
CA ASP A 815 65.82 63.39 -15.73
C ASP A 815 66.30 61.96 -15.45
N GLN A 816 66.72 61.69 -14.21
CA GLN A 816 67.13 60.36 -13.76
C GLN A 816 65.93 59.42 -13.70
N MET A 817 64.78 59.91 -13.24
CA MET A 817 63.54 59.14 -13.15
C MET A 817 63.02 58.73 -14.54
N ALA A 818 63.06 59.63 -15.52
CA ALA A 818 62.67 59.33 -16.90
C ALA A 818 63.61 58.30 -17.56
N ALA A 819 64.91 58.36 -17.29
CA ALA A 819 65.88 57.39 -17.77
C ALA A 819 65.69 56.00 -17.12
N LEU A 820 65.40 55.96 -15.81
CA LEU A 820 65.12 54.72 -15.09
C LEU A 820 63.81 54.08 -15.53
N PHE A 821 62.76 54.86 -15.80
CA PHE A 821 61.48 54.33 -16.28
C PHE A 821 61.62 53.57 -17.61
N LYS A 822 62.43 54.06 -18.55
CA LYS A 822 62.70 53.37 -19.82
C LYS A 822 63.41 52.03 -19.67
N ARG A 823 64.00 51.74 -18.50
CA ARG A 823 64.68 50.47 -18.21
C ARG A 823 63.75 49.42 -17.59
N LEU A 824 62.51 49.77 -17.25
CA LEU A 824 61.54 48.80 -16.73
C LEU A 824 61.08 47.87 -17.85
N SER A 825 61.05 46.56 -17.56
CA SER A 825 60.42 45.55 -18.40
C SER A 825 58.97 45.29 -17.98
N SER A 826 58.14 44.81 -18.90
CA SER A 826 56.81 44.24 -18.59
C SER A 826 55.84 45.16 -17.84
N VAL A 827 55.94 46.48 -18.01
CA VAL A 827 55.06 47.49 -17.35
C VAL A 827 53.58 47.22 -17.65
N ASP A 828 53.24 46.87 -18.89
CA ASP A 828 51.86 46.54 -19.29
C ASP A 828 51.32 45.31 -18.56
N SER A 829 52.18 44.32 -18.27
CA SER A 829 51.81 43.14 -17.48
C SER A 829 51.53 43.49 -16.03
N VAL A 830 52.30 44.42 -15.43
CA VAL A 830 52.04 44.93 -14.09
C VAL A 830 50.68 45.62 -14.03
N LEU A 831 50.40 46.53 -14.97
CA LEU A 831 49.12 47.24 -15.04
C LEU A 831 47.95 46.29 -15.29
N LYS A 832 48.08 45.35 -16.23
CA LYS A 832 47.03 44.35 -16.54
C LYS A 832 46.71 43.49 -15.32
N ARG A 833 47.72 42.95 -14.64
CA ARG A 833 47.51 42.07 -13.47
C ARG A 833 46.92 42.83 -12.28
N MET A 834 47.38 44.04 -12.00
CA MET A 834 46.78 44.90 -10.98
C MET A 834 45.32 45.27 -11.31
N THR A 835 45.01 45.48 -12.59
CA THR A 835 43.63 45.72 -13.04
C THR A 835 42.75 44.49 -12.82
N ILE A 836 43.24 43.28 -13.13
CA ILE A 836 42.53 42.02 -12.86
C ILE A 836 42.25 41.86 -11.37
N ILE A 837 43.22 42.15 -10.50
CA ILE A 837 43.03 42.14 -9.04
C ILE A 837 41.92 43.12 -8.64
N GLY A 838 41.97 44.37 -9.14
CA GLY A 838 40.96 45.38 -8.89
C GLY A 838 39.56 44.97 -9.34
N VAL A 839 39.44 44.31 -10.49
CA VAL A 839 38.19 43.73 -11.01
C VAL A 839 37.63 42.68 -10.06
N ILE A 840 38.45 41.70 -9.65
CA ILE A 840 38.02 40.62 -8.75
C ILE A 840 37.58 41.19 -7.39
N LEU A 841 38.32 42.17 -6.85
CA LEU A 841 37.95 42.86 -5.61
C LEU A 841 36.67 43.68 -5.75
N SER A 842 36.41 44.27 -6.92
CA SER A 842 35.16 44.99 -7.19
C SER A 842 33.97 44.05 -7.19
N PHE A 843 34.09 42.89 -7.83
CA PHE A 843 33.06 41.84 -7.78
C PHE A 843 32.83 41.33 -6.36
N ARG A 844 33.89 41.05 -5.60
CA ARG A 844 33.80 40.69 -4.18
C ARG A 844 33.08 41.78 -3.38
N SER A 845 33.31 43.05 -3.67
CA SER A 845 32.66 44.16 -2.95
C SER A 845 31.15 44.17 -3.21
N LEU A 846 30.71 43.99 -4.46
CA LEU A 846 29.29 43.84 -4.79
C LEU A 846 28.66 42.65 -4.05
N ALA A 847 29.35 41.51 -4.03
CA ALA A 847 28.90 40.30 -3.34
C ALA A 847 28.75 40.51 -1.82
N GLN A 848 29.72 41.18 -1.18
CA GLN A 848 29.70 41.45 0.26
C GLN A 848 28.67 42.52 0.65
N GLU A 849 28.51 43.56 -0.16
CA GLU A 849 27.47 44.57 0.05
C GLU A 849 26.07 43.94 -0.01
N ALA A 850 25.82 43.13 -1.04
CA ALA A 850 24.55 42.42 -1.18
C ALA A 850 24.29 41.43 -0.03
N LEU A 851 25.30 40.66 0.37
CA LEU A 851 25.20 39.74 1.50
C LEU A 851 24.91 40.49 2.80
N ARG A 852 25.59 41.60 3.06
CA ARG A 852 25.36 42.41 4.27
C ARG A 852 23.91 42.88 4.34
N ASP A 853 23.37 43.39 3.22
CA ASP A 853 21.98 43.83 3.16
C ASP A 853 21.00 42.69 3.46
N VAL A 854 21.20 41.52 2.85
CA VAL A 854 20.37 40.32 3.08
C VAL A 854 20.44 39.86 4.55
N LEU A 855 21.63 39.80 5.15
CA LEU A 855 21.78 39.40 6.55
C LEU A 855 21.19 40.42 7.52
N SER A 856 21.28 41.72 7.21
CA SER A 856 20.68 42.76 8.05
C SER A 856 19.15 42.63 8.12
N TYR A 857 18.54 42.10 7.06
CA TYR A 857 17.11 41.82 7.00
C TYR A 857 16.74 40.51 7.73
N HIS A 858 17.47 39.42 7.49
CA HIS A 858 17.12 38.09 8.03
C HIS A 858 17.55 37.87 9.49
N ILE A 859 18.70 38.40 9.89
CA ILE A 859 19.28 38.20 11.23
C ILE A 859 19.72 39.53 11.88
N PRO A 860 18.80 40.52 12.00
CA PRO A 860 19.14 41.88 12.44
C PRO A 860 19.83 41.94 13.80
N PHE A 861 19.44 41.07 14.75
CA PHE A 861 20.05 41.02 16.08
C PHE A 861 21.50 40.53 16.07
N LEU A 862 21.82 39.55 15.23
CA LEU A 862 23.19 39.06 15.08
C LEU A 862 24.05 40.10 14.40
N VAL A 863 23.56 40.71 13.32
CA VAL A 863 24.29 41.76 12.59
C VAL A 863 24.56 42.96 13.49
N SER A 864 23.57 43.43 14.26
CA SER A 864 23.76 44.54 15.20
C SER A 864 24.86 44.24 16.22
N SER A 865 24.92 43.00 16.75
CA SER A 865 25.98 42.59 17.67
C SER A 865 27.35 42.50 17.00
N ILE A 866 27.41 42.02 15.75
CA ILE A 866 28.64 41.93 14.97
C ILE A 866 29.18 43.32 14.63
N GLU A 867 28.31 44.26 14.25
CA GLU A 867 28.69 45.64 13.94
C GLU A 867 29.20 46.36 15.19
N ASP A 868 28.49 46.25 16.32
CA ASP A 868 28.92 46.80 17.59
C ASP A 868 30.28 46.24 18.03
N PHE A 869 30.44 44.91 17.96
CA PHE A 869 31.70 44.25 18.29
C PHE A 869 32.85 44.71 17.40
N LYS A 870 32.61 44.87 16.10
CA LYS A 870 33.63 45.30 15.13
C LYS A 870 34.02 46.76 15.32
N ASP A 871 33.08 47.64 15.64
CA ASP A 871 33.32 49.09 15.67
C ASP A 871 33.99 49.55 16.98
N HIS A 872 33.91 48.73 18.04
CA HIS A 872 34.49 49.02 19.36
C HIS A 872 35.76 48.21 19.71
N ILE A 873 36.42 47.57 18.74
CA ILE A 873 37.74 46.95 18.96
C ILE A 873 38.81 48.02 19.33
N PRO A 874 39.69 47.76 20.32
CA PRO A 874 40.69 48.74 20.74
C PRO A 874 41.71 49.01 19.62
N ARG A 875 41.97 50.29 19.33
CA ARG A 875 42.90 50.75 18.27
C ARG A 875 44.36 50.31 18.46
N GLU A 876 44.74 49.77 19.62
CA GLU A 876 46.09 49.29 19.90
C GLU A 876 46.43 47.97 19.16
N THR A 877 45.45 47.29 18.59
CA THR A 877 45.64 45.99 17.89
C THR A 877 46.03 46.09 16.41
N ASP A 878 45.97 47.27 15.77
CA ASP A 878 46.24 47.45 14.34
C ASP A 878 47.74 47.60 13.98
N MET A 879 48.64 47.64 14.97
CA MET A 879 50.08 47.92 14.77
C MET A 879 51.01 46.70 14.81
N LYS A 880 50.50 45.46 14.87
CA LYS A 880 51.35 44.25 14.78
C LYS A 880 50.69 43.09 14.04
N VAL A 881 50.80 43.08 12.71
CA VAL A 881 51.03 41.87 11.90
C VAL A 881 51.92 42.24 10.72
#